data_AF-A0A497B701-F1
#
_entry.id   AF-A0A497B701-F1
#
_cell.length_a   1.000
_cell.length_b   1.000
_cell.length_c   1.000
_cell.angle_alpha   90.00
_cell.angle_beta   90.00
_cell.angle_gamma   90.00
#
_symmetry.space_group_name_H-M   'P 1'
#
loop_
_entity.id
_entity.type
_entity.pdbx_description
1 polymer ?
#
loop_
_entity_poly.entity_id
_entity_poly.type
_entity_poly.pdbx_seq_one_letter_code
_entity_poly.pdbx_strand_id
1 'polypeptide(L)'
;MIYLDDLLSATGGQHIGPPIPIQFPAFCYDSHRLTPGDLFVAVKTEGGGDGHDYIADAIEKWAGGVLCQFPPPNPTVPCIVVPDTQLALTDWAAHILRRHNPQVVGVTGSTSKTDTRRAISSVLAIRHRVFANPPALSSRFGLPISLAGLGSEHEVAVLEMACHAFGDIAHLAELTRPRIAVVTAVNRAHLAYLGSMEAIAQEKGGLVESLPPDGVAVLNYDDPRVRAMRERTRARIVTYGLSPDADIVASDLRLDREGLQFVVHFPGVSGLGTPGYPAKSEIRTRLLGRHQAHVVMAAIAVGLAYHVPWDDILDVMEELEPGPGRLRLLPGASDSLLLDGSASCSPATALQALYALADYPAQRRIAVLGDMAQLGGYSVEGHRHLGRVAAAFVDYLIVKGERATWIAEAAIEAGLPREHTLVTYTARDAVRHLKPQLKPGDVALVKGDVEARMEQVVEGLLADHADADRLVRRVDGLIVRTARPSRSTWTEVNLEAIAYNVRRIKEIVGPKVDILAVLKADAYGHGALTVARIALNNGASFCGVASVNEAVKLRDGGVDAPILVLGYTPSWLAKAALLRDVTLTLYDTDVARAFSRAATDLRRTARVHIKVDTGMGRLGLLPEQVVPFVEKIRALPGLDLEGIFTHFSVADDADLEYTRWQLARFREVLEHLTEIGVAFRIVHCANSAALLRLPETRFDMVRLGLVMYGLQPSPQVSLPPGFRPALAWKTTIAQAKTLPPGSYVSYGNVYRTEQEETIAVIPVGYADGFRRAPTRWQAVLVRGQRAPIVGRVCMDQTMVNVSHIPNARVGDEVVLIGHQGNDAITAEEVAGWLGTINYEVISEILARVPRVV
;
A
#
# COMPACT_ATOMS: atom_id res chain seq x y z
N MET A 1 -5.64 34.02 3.04
CA MET A 1 -6.47 34.03 4.26
C MET A 1 -7.92 33.95 3.85
N ILE A 2 -8.74 33.28 4.66
CA ILE A 2 -10.18 33.09 4.42
C ILE A 2 -10.92 34.10 5.28
N TYR A 3 -11.57 35.09 4.66
CA TYR A 3 -12.42 36.02 5.38
C TYR A 3 -13.81 35.41 5.56
N LEU A 4 -14.36 35.56 6.77
CA LEU A 4 -15.68 35.05 7.09
C LEU A 4 -16.75 35.66 6.18
N ASP A 5 -16.71 36.97 5.95
CA ASP A 5 -17.70 37.66 5.11
C ASP A 5 -17.70 37.13 3.67
N ASP A 6 -16.52 36.81 3.13
CA ASP A 6 -16.41 36.16 1.82
C ASP A 6 -17.03 34.76 1.84
N LEU A 7 -16.79 34.00 2.91
CA LEU A 7 -17.36 32.65 3.06
C LEU A 7 -18.89 32.68 3.19
N LEU A 8 -19.44 33.56 4.02
CA LEU A 8 -20.89 33.69 4.19
C LEU A 8 -21.55 34.24 2.92
N SER A 9 -20.94 35.26 2.29
CA SER A 9 -21.47 35.83 1.04
C SER A 9 -21.42 34.84 -0.12
N ALA A 10 -20.41 33.98 -0.19
CA ALA A 10 -20.29 33.01 -1.27
C ALA A 10 -21.22 31.80 -1.08
N THR A 11 -21.42 31.35 0.17
CA THR A 11 -22.07 30.06 0.46
C THR A 11 -23.50 30.18 0.98
N GLY A 12 -23.89 31.36 1.47
CA GLY A 12 -25.16 31.54 2.18
C GLY A 12 -25.24 30.78 3.51
N GLY A 13 -24.09 30.32 4.04
CA GLY A 13 -24.02 29.52 5.26
C GLY A 13 -24.57 30.24 6.49
N GLN A 14 -25.13 29.47 7.43
CA GLN A 14 -25.63 29.97 8.71
C GLN A 14 -24.57 29.83 9.79
N HIS A 15 -24.34 30.89 10.57
CA HIS A 15 -23.48 30.84 11.75
C HIS A 15 -24.21 30.25 12.96
N ILE A 16 -23.53 29.34 13.66
CA ILE A 16 -23.94 28.80 14.96
C ILE A 16 -22.72 28.77 15.91
N GLY A 17 -22.92 29.11 17.19
CA GLY A 17 -21.88 29.02 18.24
C GLY A 17 -21.31 30.37 18.68
N PRO A 18 -20.14 30.39 19.35
CA PRO A 18 -19.53 31.61 19.92
C PRO A 18 -19.12 32.64 18.84
N PRO A 19 -18.72 33.87 19.25
CA PRO A 19 -18.26 34.91 18.32
C PRO A 19 -17.18 34.39 17.38
N ILE A 20 -17.28 34.77 16.10
CA ILE A 20 -16.49 34.19 15.02
C ILE A 20 -15.18 34.97 14.83
N PRO A 21 -14.03 34.32 14.62
CA PRO A 21 -12.87 34.96 14.01
C PRO A 21 -13.24 35.61 12.68
N ILE A 22 -12.82 36.85 12.47
CA ILE A 22 -13.10 37.58 11.21
C ILE A 22 -12.38 36.92 10.02
N GLN A 23 -11.31 36.16 10.30
CA GLN A 23 -10.49 35.48 9.31
C GLN A 23 -9.92 34.16 9.83
N PHE A 24 -9.70 33.22 8.91
CA PHE A 24 -9.03 31.94 9.15
C PHE A 24 -7.77 31.84 8.28
N PRO A 25 -6.67 31.24 8.77
CA PRO A 25 -5.43 31.12 7.99
C PRO A 25 -5.59 30.23 6.75
N ALA A 26 -6.12 29.02 6.94
CA ALA A 26 -6.32 28.04 5.89
C ALA A 26 -7.56 27.16 6.14
N PHE A 27 -7.99 26.45 5.10
CA PHE A 27 -8.92 25.33 5.22
C PHE A 27 -8.14 24.06 5.54
N CYS A 28 -8.66 23.24 6.44
CA CYS A 28 -8.11 21.92 6.71
C CYS A 28 -9.23 20.87 6.76
N TYR A 29 -9.17 19.84 5.93
CA TYR A 29 -10.15 18.74 5.94
C TYR A 29 -9.64 17.47 6.64
N ASP A 30 -8.41 17.51 7.14
CA ASP A 30 -7.75 16.42 7.86
C ASP A 30 -7.34 16.92 9.25
N SER A 31 -8.08 16.51 10.27
CA SER A 31 -7.87 16.98 11.64
C SER A 31 -6.48 16.60 12.19
N HIS A 32 -5.79 15.61 11.62
CA HIS A 32 -4.42 15.26 11.98
C HIS A 32 -3.39 16.28 11.48
N ARG A 33 -3.73 17.07 10.45
CA ARG A 33 -2.87 18.09 9.84
C ARG A 33 -3.32 19.51 10.16
N LEU A 34 -4.33 19.65 11.02
CA LEU A 34 -4.89 20.93 11.41
C LEU A 34 -3.84 21.76 12.17
N THR A 35 -3.64 23.00 11.73
CA THR A 35 -2.87 23.99 12.47
C THR A 35 -3.84 24.80 13.34
N PRO A 36 -3.46 25.17 14.59
CA PRO A 36 -4.29 26.02 15.43
C PRO A 36 -4.77 27.28 14.70
N GLY A 37 -6.09 27.53 14.74
CA GLY A 37 -6.75 28.65 14.06
C GLY A 37 -7.30 28.35 12.67
N ASP A 38 -6.94 27.22 12.03
CA ASP A 38 -7.49 26.83 10.73
C ASP A 38 -9.01 26.61 10.79
N LEU A 39 -9.67 26.78 9.64
CA LEU A 39 -11.07 26.42 9.46
C LEU A 39 -11.17 24.95 9.07
N PHE A 40 -11.66 24.12 10.00
CA PHE A 40 -11.84 22.70 9.74
C PHE A 40 -13.03 22.47 8.80
N VAL A 41 -12.84 21.69 7.73
CA VAL A 41 -13.89 21.41 6.74
C VAL A 41 -14.38 19.97 6.90
N ALA A 42 -15.58 19.82 7.43
CA ALA A 42 -16.25 18.54 7.59
C ALA A 42 -16.84 18.06 6.26
N VAL A 43 -15.98 17.50 5.41
CA VAL A 43 -16.36 16.96 4.10
C VAL A 43 -16.49 15.44 4.09
N LYS A 44 -17.45 14.93 3.33
CA LYS A 44 -17.52 13.51 2.96
C LYS A 44 -16.57 13.25 1.79
N THR A 45 -15.58 12.38 2.01
CA THR A 45 -14.59 12.00 1.00
C THR A 45 -15.10 10.81 0.18
N GLU A 46 -14.63 10.68 -1.06
CA GLU A 46 -14.91 9.49 -1.90
C GLU A 46 -14.41 8.18 -1.24
N GLY A 47 -13.37 8.27 -0.41
CA GLY A 47 -12.85 7.17 0.41
C GLY A 47 -13.79 6.70 1.53
N GLY A 48 -14.88 7.44 1.79
CA GLY A 48 -15.91 7.08 2.78
C GLY A 48 -15.67 7.66 4.16
N GLY A 49 -14.56 8.37 4.36
CA GLY A 49 -14.37 9.20 5.54
C GLY A 49 -15.35 10.37 5.51
N ASP A 50 -16.04 10.60 6.62
CA ASP A 50 -16.91 11.74 6.79
C ASP A 50 -16.28 12.66 7.85
N GLY A 51 -15.84 13.84 7.40
CA GLY A 51 -15.14 14.83 8.22
C GLY A 51 -15.92 15.26 9.47
N HIS A 52 -17.23 15.05 9.55
CA HIS A 52 -18.00 15.33 10.76
C HIS A 52 -17.55 14.49 11.97
N ASP A 53 -16.97 13.31 11.73
CA ASP A 53 -16.41 12.45 12.79
C ASP A 53 -15.21 13.04 13.49
N TYR A 54 -14.53 13.97 12.81
CA TYR A 54 -13.28 14.56 13.23
C TYR A 54 -13.44 15.99 13.73
N ILE A 55 -14.67 16.49 13.82
CA ILE A 55 -14.96 17.84 14.37
C ILE A 55 -14.44 17.95 15.81
N ALA A 56 -14.67 16.94 16.65
CA ALA A 56 -14.21 16.96 18.04
C ALA A 56 -12.68 17.01 18.12
N ASP A 57 -11.97 16.16 17.38
CA ASP A 57 -10.51 16.15 17.30
C ASP A 57 -9.97 17.47 16.74
N ALA A 58 -10.62 18.06 15.74
CA ALA A 58 -10.26 19.37 15.21
C ALA A 58 -10.39 20.48 16.26
N ILE A 59 -11.47 20.46 17.06
CA ILE A 59 -11.68 21.41 18.16
C ILE A 59 -10.62 21.22 19.25
N GLU A 60 -10.31 19.98 19.63
CA GLU A 60 -9.25 19.67 20.60
C GLU A 60 -7.87 20.16 20.13
N LYS A 61 -7.66 20.21 18.80
CA LYS A 61 -6.47 20.77 18.16
C LYS A 61 -6.57 22.27 17.85
N TRP A 62 -7.50 22.97 18.49
CA TRP A 62 -7.65 24.42 18.43
C TRP A 62 -8.05 24.95 17.04
N ALA A 63 -8.94 24.24 16.34
CA ALA A 63 -9.57 24.79 15.14
C ALA A 63 -10.21 26.16 15.41
N GLY A 64 -9.98 27.13 14.52
CA GLY A 64 -10.56 28.47 14.65
C GLY A 64 -12.07 28.48 14.38
N GLY A 65 -12.56 27.50 13.61
CA GLY A 65 -13.96 27.29 13.30
C GLY A 65 -14.18 25.99 12.53
N VAL A 66 -15.44 25.69 12.22
CA VAL A 66 -15.85 24.47 11.49
C VAL A 66 -16.81 24.81 10.36
N LEU A 67 -16.52 24.38 9.12
CA LEU A 67 -17.44 24.37 7.99
C LEU A 67 -18.08 22.98 7.90
N CYS A 68 -19.39 22.86 8.14
CA CYS A 68 -20.07 21.56 8.27
C CYS A 68 -21.50 21.56 7.72
N GLN A 69 -22.06 20.36 7.49
CA GLN A 69 -23.49 20.16 7.25
C GLN A 69 -24.26 20.06 8.57
N PHE A 70 -23.63 19.46 9.59
CA PHE A 70 -24.23 19.22 10.89
C PHE A 70 -23.27 19.72 11.98
N PRO A 71 -23.64 20.78 12.73
CA PRO A 71 -22.81 21.25 13.83
C PRO A 71 -22.86 20.27 15.01
N PRO A 72 -21.84 20.23 15.87
CA PRO A 72 -21.92 19.50 17.14
C PRO A 72 -23.02 20.10 18.04
N PRO A 73 -23.62 19.33 18.97
CA PRO A 73 -24.77 19.79 19.77
C PRO A 73 -24.51 21.07 20.58
N ASN A 74 -23.29 21.22 21.11
CA ASN A 74 -22.84 22.40 21.85
C ASN A 74 -21.50 22.89 21.25
N PRO A 75 -21.53 23.69 20.18
CA PRO A 75 -20.32 24.12 19.50
C PRO A 75 -19.51 25.09 20.38
N THR A 76 -18.27 24.71 20.69
CA THR A 76 -17.30 25.53 21.44
C THR A 76 -16.46 26.44 20.54
N VAL A 77 -16.57 26.25 19.22
CA VAL A 77 -15.97 27.08 18.16
C VAL A 77 -17.08 27.47 17.18
N PRO A 78 -16.95 28.58 16.45
CA PRO A 78 -17.95 28.99 15.46
C PRO A 78 -18.09 27.94 14.35
N CYS A 79 -19.33 27.58 14.06
CA CYS A 79 -19.69 26.67 12.99
C CYS A 79 -20.40 27.42 11.86
N ILE A 80 -19.92 27.26 10.63
CA ILE A 80 -20.57 27.69 9.40
C ILE A 80 -21.32 26.49 8.83
N VAL A 81 -22.64 26.52 8.94
CA VAL A 81 -23.52 25.43 8.52
C VAL A 81 -24.00 25.65 7.09
N VAL A 82 -23.72 24.70 6.22
CA VAL A 82 -24.07 24.72 4.80
C VAL A 82 -24.75 23.41 4.38
N PRO A 83 -25.65 23.40 3.38
CA PRO A 83 -26.28 22.17 2.92
C PRO A 83 -25.27 21.14 2.37
N ASP A 84 -24.21 21.62 1.72
CA ASP A 84 -23.16 20.79 1.13
C ASP A 84 -21.79 21.48 1.26
N THR A 85 -20.86 20.84 1.96
CA THR A 85 -19.53 21.42 2.23
C THR A 85 -18.61 21.41 1.01
N GLN A 86 -18.79 20.50 0.05
CA GLN A 86 -18.02 20.50 -1.20
C GLN A 86 -18.47 21.62 -2.13
N LEU A 87 -19.79 21.80 -2.24
CA LEU A 87 -20.36 22.89 -3.02
C LEU A 87 -19.97 24.25 -2.42
N ALA A 88 -20.07 24.39 -1.10
CA ALA A 88 -19.66 25.61 -0.40
C ALA A 88 -18.19 25.99 -0.66
N LEU A 89 -17.27 25.02 -0.67
CA LEU A 89 -15.88 25.27 -1.03
C LEU A 89 -15.73 25.75 -2.48
N THR A 90 -16.48 25.16 -3.40
CA THR A 90 -16.47 25.53 -4.82
C THR A 90 -17.00 26.94 -5.04
N ASP A 91 -18.11 27.29 -4.38
CA ASP A 91 -18.73 28.62 -4.45
C ASP A 91 -17.80 29.69 -3.87
N TRP A 92 -17.16 29.39 -2.74
CA TRP A 92 -16.15 30.25 -2.13
C TRP A 92 -14.94 30.45 -3.05
N ALA A 93 -14.41 29.37 -3.65
CA ALA A 93 -13.29 29.46 -4.58
C ALA A 93 -13.64 30.33 -5.79
N ALA A 94 -14.85 30.18 -6.34
CA ALA A 94 -15.34 30.99 -7.46
C ALA A 94 -15.44 32.48 -7.07
N HIS A 95 -15.87 32.76 -5.83
CA HIS A 95 -15.94 34.12 -5.29
C HIS A 95 -14.56 34.76 -5.18
N ILE A 96 -13.58 34.04 -4.61
CA ILE A 96 -12.21 34.55 -4.46
C ILE A 96 -11.50 34.77 -5.79
N LEU A 97 -11.68 33.85 -6.75
CA LEU A 97 -11.14 34.01 -8.10
C LEU A 97 -11.72 35.24 -8.81
N ARG A 98 -13.02 35.54 -8.64
CA ARG A 98 -13.64 36.77 -9.16
C ARG A 98 -13.12 38.03 -8.44
N ARG A 99 -12.96 37.95 -7.11
CA ARG A 99 -12.53 39.08 -6.29
C ARG A 99 -11.09 39.50 -6.57
N HIS A 100 -10.17 38.53 -6.68
CA HIS A 100 -8.75 38.80 -6.92
C HIS A 100 -8.39 38.85 -8.41
N ASN A 101 -9.17 38.18 -9.26
CA ASN A 101 -9.02 38.19 -10.72
C ASN A 101 -7.57 37.97 -11.22
N PRO A 102 -6.86 36.93 -10.73
CA PRO A 102 -5.52 36.64 -11.22
C PRO A 102 -5.57 36.12 -12.66
N GLN A 103 -4.46 36.25 -13.40
CA GLN A 103 -4.33 35.50 -14.64
C GLN A 103 -4.05 34.03 -14.34
N VAL A 104 -4.78 33.12 -14.97
CA VAL A 104 -4.68 31.69 -14.65
C VAL A 104 -3.95 30.92 -15.76
N VAL A 105 -2.94 30.15 -15.34
CA VAL A 105 -2.27 29.11 -16.15
C VAL A 105 -2.72 27.76 -15.62
N GLY A 106 -3.49 27.01 -16.41
CA GLY A 106 -3.90 25.64 -16.08
C GLY A 106 -2.89 24.63 -16.61
N VAL A 107 -2.52 23.64 -15.78
CA VAL A 107 -1.60 22.56 -16.16
C VAL A 107 -2.27 21.21 -15.94
N THR A 108 -2.43 20.41 -16.99
CA THR A 108 -2.94 19.03 -16.88
C THR A 108 -2.10 18.05 -17.70
N GLY A 109 -2.38 16.76 -17.53
CA GLY A 109 -1.62 15.67 -18.14
C GLY A 109 -1.65 14.37 -17.35
N SER A 110 -1.20 13.28 -17.96
CA SER A 110 -1.00 12.00 -17.28
C SER A 110 0.30 11.97 -16.47
N THR A 111 1.33 12.72 -16.88
CA THR A 111 2.66 12.76 -16.22
C THR A 111 3.24 14.16 -16.18
N SER A 112 4.28 14.39 -15.37
CA SER A 112 5.05 15.64 -15.30
C SER A 112 4.30 16.93 -14.88
N LYS A 113 2.99 16.88 -14.61
CA LYS A 113 2.17 18.04 -14.21
C LYS A 113 2.82 18.88 -13.11
N THR A 114 3.20 18.24 -12.00
CA THR A 114 3.80 18.89 -10.83
C THR A 114 5.12 19.58 -11.16
N ASP A 115 5.98 18.92 -11.93
CA ASP A 115 7.29 19.47 -12.31
C ASP A 115 7.11 20.63 -13.28
N THR A 116 6.21 20.49 -14.27
CA THR A 116 5.81 21.56 -15.20
C THR A 116 5.22 22.77 -14.48
N ARG A 117 4.25 22.58 -13.57
CA ARG A 117 3.68 23.65 -12.76
C ARG A 117 4.76 24.37 -11.98
N ARG A 118 5.69 23.64 -11.37
CA ARG A 118 6.79 24.23 -10.58
C ARG A 118 7.75 25.04 -11.46
N ALA A 119 8.18 24.49 -12.59
CA ALA A 119 9.06 25.17 -13.53
C ALA A 119 8.41 26.46 -14.05
N ILE A 120 7.13 26.41 -14.43
CA ILE A 120 6.35 27.60 -14.84
C ILE A 120 6.28 28.62 -13.69
N SER A 121 5.95 28.18 -12.47
CA SER A 121 5.87 29.09 -11.32
C SER A 121 7.20 29.79 -11.06
N SER A 122 8.33 29.08 -11.15
CA SER A 122 9.66 29.67 -10.96
C SER A 122 9.98 30.72 -12.04
N VAL A 123 9.66 30.44 -13.30
CA VAL A 123 9.88 31.40 -14.41
C VAL A 123 9.02 32.65 -14.25
N LEU A 124 7.74 32.49 -13.90
CA LEU A 124 6.83 33.63 -13.77
C LEU A 124 7.09 34.45 -12.50
N ALA A 125 7.63 33.84 -11.44
CA ALA A 125 7.94 34.49 -10.17
C ALA A 125 8.99 35.62 -10.30
N ILE A 126 9.75 35.65 -11.40
CA ILE A 126 10.74 36.70 -11.69
C ILE A 126 10.07 38.07 -11.82
N ARG A 127 8.91 38.12 -12.49
CA ARG A 127 8.20 39.38 -12.80
C ARG A 127 6.84 39.51 -12.15
N HIS A 128 6.28 38.39 -11.68
CA HIS A 128 4.93 38.33 -11.14
C HIS A 128 4.93 37.73 -9.74
N ARG A 129 3.97 38.16 -8.92
CA ARG A 129 3.63 37.44 -7.70
C ARG A 129 2.75 36.24 -8.07
N VAL A 130 3.30 35.04 -7.91
CA VAL A 130 2.69 33.80 -8.40
C VAL A 130 2.10 32.99 -7.25
N PHE A 131 0.82 32.65 -7.37
CA PHE A 131 0.19 31.60 -6.58
C PHE A 131 0.33 30.27 -7.31
N ALA A 132 0.57 29.18 -6.59
CA ALA A 132 0.52 27.84 -7.14
C ALA A 132 -0.03 26.83 -6.14
N ASN A 133 -0.92 25.95 -6.59
CA ASN A 133 -1.53 24.96 -5.70
C ASN A 133 -0.55 23.82 -5.36
N PRO A 134 -0.62 23.27 -4.14
CA PRO A 134 0.09 22.05 -3.79
C PRO A 134 -0.39 20.87 -4.65
N PRO A 135 0.48 19.92 -5.05
CA PRO A 135 0.08 18.78 -5.91
C PRO A 135 -1.02 17.90 -5.29
N ALA A 136 -1.01 17.76 -3.96
CA ALA A 136 -2.03 17.02 -3.21
C ALA A 136 -3.43 17.67 -3.27
N LEU A 137 -3.51 18.93 -3.71
CA LEU A 137 -4.71 19.76 -3.80
C LEU A 137 -4.97 20.19 -5.26
N SER A 138 -4.93 19.23 -6.18
CA SER A 138 -5.11 19.45 -7.63
C SER A 138 -6.40 18.86 -8.20
N SER A 139 -7.15 18.10 -7.40
CA SER A 139 -8.42 17.49 -7.81
C SER A 139 -9.57 18.51 -7.78
N ARG A 140 -10.73 18.10 -8.31
CA ARG A 140 -12.00 18.85 -8.23
C ARG A 140 -12.31 19.37 -6.82
N PHE A 141 -12.04 18.57 -5.80
CA PHE A 141 -12.25 18.94 -4.41
C PHE A 141 -11.04 19.68 -3.78
N GLY A 142 -9.82 19.27 -4.14
CA GLY A 142 -8.60 19.83 -3.54
C GLY A 142 -8.30 21.25 -4.01
N LEU A 143 -8.56 21.57 -5.29
CA LEU A 143 -8.21 22.88 -5.84
C LEU A 143 -8.93 24.04 -5.14
N PRO A 144 -10.26 23.98 -4.88
CA PRO A 144 -10.96 24.99 -4.08
C PRO A 144 -10.30 25.26 -2.71
N ILE A 145 -9.85 24.21 -2.02
CA ILE A 145 -9.18 24.32 -0.72
C ILE A 145 -7.85 25.07 -0.85
N SER A 146 -7.07 24.75 -1.89
CA SER A 146 -5.76 25.39 -2.10
C SER A 146 -5.87 26.91 -2.31
N LEU A 147 -6.98 27.39 -2.87
CA LEU A 147 -7.20 28.80 -3.17
C LEU A 147 -7.34 29.67 -1.92
N ALA A 148 -7.41 29.09 -0.71
CA ALA A 148 -7.22 29.82 0.55
C ALA A 148 -5.90 30.61 0.63
N GLY A 149 -4.88 30.13 -0.09
CA GLY A 149 -3.59 30.81 -0.22
C GLY A 149 -3.55 31.92 -1.28
N LEU A 150 -4.58 32.06 -2.12
CA LEU A 150 -4.64 33.11 -3.13
C LEU A 150 -5.09 34.44 -2.51
N GLY A 151 -4.15 35.38 -2.36
CA GLY A 151 -4.42 36.77 -1.98
C GLY A 151 -4.41 37.76 -3.14
N SER A 152 -4.83 39.01 -2.87
CA SER A 152 -4.89 40.12 -3.84
C SER A 152 -3.52 40.54 -4.40
N GLU A 153 -2.44 40.15 -3.74
CA GLU A 153 -1.08 40.37 -4.19
C GLU A 153 -0.68 39.47 -5.35
N HIS A 154 -1.38 38.36 -5.59
CA HIS A 154 -1.04 37.43 -6.65
C HIS A 154 -1.61 37.91 -7.99
N GLU A 155 -0.72 38.12 -8.95
CA GLU A 155 -1.06 38.55 -10.30
C GLU A 155 -1.35 37.34 -11.21
N VAL A 156 -0.69 36.21 -10.93
CA VAL A 156 -0.77 34.98 -11.70
C VAL A 156 -1.01 33.80 -10.78
N ALA A 157 -1.89 32.89 -11.19
CA ALA A 157 -2.13 31.60 -10.54
C ALA A 157 -1.77 30.46 -11.49
N VAL A 158 -0.79 29.64 -11.12
CA VAL A 158 -0.36 28.46 -11.88
C VAL A 158 -0.95 27.22 -11.22
N LEU A 159 -2.00 26.68 -11.82
CA LEU A 159 -2.88 25.68 -11.22
C LEU A 159 -2.70 24.32 -11.89
N GLU A 160 -2.15 23.35 -11.14
CA GLU A 160 -2.18 21.93 -11.51
C GLU A 160 -3.61 21.37 -11.36
N MET A 161 -4.12 20.74 -12.42
CA MET A 161 -5.47 20.18 -12.50
C MET A 161 -5.42 18.67 -12.78
N ALA A 162 -5.89 17.88 -11.82
CA ALA A 162 -5.97 16.43 -11.88
C ALA A 162 -7.42 15.95 -12.04
N CYS A 163 -7.60 14.80 -12.71
CA CYS A 163 -8.90 14.19 -12.97
C CYS A 163 -8.99 12.79 -12.36
N HIS A 164 -10.14 12.48 -11.78
CA HIS A 164 -10.50 11.17 -11.24
C HIS A 164 -11.81 10.63 -11.84
N ALA A 165 -12.60 11.49 -12.49
CA ALA A 165 -13.80 11.14 -13.23
C ALA A 165 -13.91 11.98 -14.52
N PHE A 166 -14.89 11.66 -15.35
CA PHE A 166 -15.24 12.49 -16.50
C PHE A 166 -15.83 13.83 -16.06
N GLY A 167 -15.41 14.91 -16.73
CA GLY A 167 -15.86 16.27 -16.50
C GLY A 167 -15.10 17.02 -15.40
N ASP A 168 -14.12 16.41 -14.74
CA ASP A 168 -13.33 17.07 -13.69
C ASP A 168 -12.52 18.24 -14.24
N ILE A 169 -11.79 18.04 -15.33
CA ILE A 169 -10.98 19.09 -15.95
C ILE A 169 -11.86 20.20 -16.50
N ALA A 170 -13.00 19.86 -17.11
CA ALA A 170 -13.94 20.85 -17.62
C ALA A 170 -14.50 21.72 -16.47
N HIS A 171 -14.88 21.09 -15.35
CA HIS A 171 -15.37 21.79 -14.16
C HIS A 171 -14.29 22.69 -13.53
N LEU A 172 -13.06 22.18 -13.39
CA LEU A 172 -11.94 22.96 -12.87
C LEU A 172 -11.62 24.16 -13.79
N ALA A 173 -11.70 23.97 -15.10
CA ALA A 173 -11.47 25.02 -16.07
C ALA A 173 -12.60 26.07 -16.08
N GLU A 174 -13.86 25.66 -15.92
CA GLU A 174 -15.01 26.57 -15.76
C GLU A 174 -14.87 27.43 -14.50
N LEU A 175 -14.44 26.82 -13.39
CA LEU A 175 -14.19 27.50 -12.12
C LEU A 175 -13.07 28.54 -12.24
N THR A 176 -11.97 28.16 -12.90
CA THR A 176 -10.71 28.94 -12.87
C THR A 176 -10.46 29.82 -14.08
N ARG A 177 -11.15 29.59 -15.19
CA ARG A 177 -11.08 30.38 -16.45
C ARG A 177 -9.64 30.64 -16.91
N PRO A 178 -8.86 29.59 -17.22
CA PRO A 178 -7.47 29.73 -17.65
C PRO A 178 -7.33 30.54 -18.94
N ARG A 179 -6.27 31.35 -19.02
CA ARG A 179 -5.83 32.02 -20.26
C ARG A 179 -4.70 31.28 -20.97
N ILE A 180 -3.94 30.48 -20.22
CA ILE A 180 -2.98 29.54 -20.78
C ILE A 180 -3.30 28.14 -20.30
N ALA A 181 -3.35 27.17 -21.23
CA ALA A 181 -3.51 25.75 -20.92
C ALA A 181 -2.24 25.01 -21.33
N VAL A 182 -1.66 24.25 -20.39
CA VAL A 182 -0.52 23.37 -20.65
C VAL A 182 -0.98 21.92 -20.54
N VAL A 183 -0.80 21.14 -21.61
CA VAL A 183 -1.08 19.70 -21.59
C VAL A 183 0.22 18.95 -21.81
N THR A 184 0.62 18.16 -20.80
CA THR A 184 1.95 17.51 -20.80
C THR A 184 2.01 16.17 -21.53
N ALA A 185 1.05 15.28 -21.30
CA ALA A 185 1.01 13.94 -21.90
C ALA A 185 -0.34 13.24 -21.69
N VAL A 186 -0.64 12.23 -22.52
CA VAL A 186 -1.78 11.32 -22.39
C VAL A 186 -1.26 9.87 -22.40
N ASN A 187 -1.25 9.23 -21.21
CA ASN A 187 -0.87 7.82 -21.04
C ASN A 187 -1.84 7.06 -20.11
N ARG A 188 -1.57 5.76 -19.92
CA ARG A 188 -2.42 4.78 -19.21
C ARG A 188 -2.55 4.97 -17.69
N ALA A 189 -2.03 6.05 -17.11
CA ALA A 189 -2.09 6.29 -15.65
C ALA A 189 -3.52 6.39 -15.07
N HIS A 190 -4.52 6.79 -15.87
CA HIS A 190 -5.91 6.98 -15.41
C HIS A 190 -6.90 5.95 -15.99
N LEU A 191 -6.39 4.81 -16.47
CA LEU A 191 -7.20 3.84 -17.20
C LEU A 191 -8.29 3.20 -16.30
N ALA A 192 -8.03 3.05 -15.00
CA ALA A 192 -9.02 2.52 -14.06
C ALA A 192 -10.29 3.38 -13.95
N TYR A 193 -10.18 4.69 -14.16
CA TYR A 193 -11.29 5.63 -14.01
C TYR A 193 -11.99 5.93 -15.34
N LEU A 194 -11.22 6.16 -16.40
CA LEU A 194 -11.72 6.67 -17.68
C LEU A 194 -11.85 5.57 -18.75
N GLY A 195 -11.35 4.36 -18.51
CA GLY A 195 -11.59 3.16 -19.33
C GLY A 195 -10.77 3.07 -20.62
N SER A 196 -10.44 4.18 -21.29
CA SER A 196 -9.66 4.17 -22.54
C SER A 196 -8.69 5.34 -22.68
N MET A 197 -7.72 5.21 -23.58
CA MET A 197 -6.77 6.28 -23.89
C MET A 197 -7.43 7.50 -24.54
N GLU A 198 -8.45 7.27 -25.34
CA GLU A 198 -9.25 8.27 -26.04
C GLU A 198 -10.10 9.06 -25.04
N ALA A 199 -10.69 8.39 -24.05
CA ALA A 199 -11.37 9.04 -22.94
C ALA A 199 -10.44 9.92 -22.10
N ILE A 200 -9.21 9.45 -21.83
CA ILE A 200 -8.20 10.27 -21.11
C ILE A 200 -7.81 11.50 -21.94
N ALA A 201 -7.68 11.37 -23.27
CA ALA A 201 -7.41 12.50 -24.16
C ALA A 201 -8.60 13.48 -24.19
N GLN A 202 -9.83 12.97 -24.25
CA GLN A 202 -11.05 13.78 -24.23
C GLN A 202 -11.11 14.62 -22.96
N GLU A 203 -10.98 13.98 -21.80
CA GLU A 203 -11.01 14.62 -20.48
C GLU A 203 -9.95 15.74 -20.38
N LYS A 204 -8.70 15.44 -20.76
CA LYS A 204 -7.60 16.43 -20.67
C LYS A 204 -7.74 17.58 -21.64
N GLY A 205 -8.28 17.33 -22.82
CA GLY A 205 -8.51 18.40 -23.79
C GLY A 205 -9.63 19.36 -23.40
N GLY A 206 -10.46 19.03 -22.39
CA GLY A 206 -11.42 19.98 -21.82
C GLY A 206 -10.76 21.28 -21.34
N LEU A 207 -9.49 21.21 -20.90
CA LEU A 207 -8.73 22.40 -20.52
C LEU A 207 -8.41 23.31 -21.72
N VAL A 208 -8.10 22.71 -22.86
CA VAL A 208 -7.74 23.43 -24.09
C VAL A 208 -8.99 24.01 -24.76
N GLU A 209 -10.11 23.30 -24.68
CA GLU A 209 -11.44 23.73 -25.15
C GLU A 209 -11.98 24.92 -24.36
N SER A 210 -11.64 25.04 -23.07
CA SER A 210 -12.10 26.15 -22.22
C SER A 210 -11.39 27.48 -22.48
N LEU A 211 -10.30 27.48 -23.26
CA LEU A 211 -9.51 28.70 -23.47
C LEU A 211 -10.29 29.76 -24.26
N PRO A 212 -10.15 31.04 -23.90
CA PRO A 212 -10.68 32.12 -24.72
C PRO A 212 -9.89 32.22 -26.05
N PRO A 213 -10.45 32.84 -27.12
CA PRO A 213 -9.78 32.95 -28.42
C PRO A 213 -8.43 33.66 -28.41
N ASP A 214 -8.21 34.56 -27.45
CA ASP A 214 -6.95 35.28 -27.22
C ASP A 214 -6.00 34.56 -26.25
N GLY A 215 -6.38 33.37 -25.77
CA GLY A 215 -5.57 32.53 -24.91
C GLY A 215 -4.45 31.78 -25.65
N VAL A 216 -3.68 30.98 -24.91
CA VAL A 216 -2.58 30.17 -25.45
C VAL A 216 -2.68 28.70 -25.01
N ALA A 217 -2.65 27.77 -25.96
CA ALA A 217 -2.53 26.34 -25.72
C ALA A 217 -1.08 25.90 -25.92
N VAL A 218 -0.44 25.41 -24.85
CA VAL A 218 0.92 24.86 -24.85
C VAL A 218 0.85 23.33 -24.83
N LEU A 219 1.21 22.71 -25.96
CA LEU A 219 0.92 21.29 -26.22
C LEU A 219 2.20 20.49 -26.49
N ASN A 220 2.36 19.35 -25.82
CA ASN A 220 3.44 18.40 -26.14
C ASN A 220 3.21 17.79 -27.54
N TYR A 221 4.12 18.07 -28.47
CA TYR A 221 4.06 17.61 -29.85
C TYR A 221 4.36 16.12 -30.00
N ASP A 222 5.22 15.57 -29.15
CA ASP A 222 5.69 14.19 -29.26
C ASP A 222 4.59 13.19 -28.86
N ASP A 223 3.60 13.63 -28.07
CA ASP A 223 2.42 12.83 -27.77
C ASP A 223 1.35 13.08 -28.85
N PRO A 224 1.01 12.08 -29.68
CA PRO A 224 0.10 12.27 -30.80
C PRO A 224 -1.32 12.67 -30.36
N ARG A 225 -1.74 12.28 -29.15
CA ARG A 225 -3.07 12.63 -28.62
C ARG A 225 -3.11 14.05 -28.09
N VAL A 226 -2.02 14.51 -27.47
CA VAL A 226 -1.88 15.91 -27.07
C VAL A 226 -1.74 16.80 -28.30
N ARG A 227 -0.93 16.41 -29.28
CA ARG A 227 -0.79 17.12 -30.56
C ARG A 227 -2.14 17.28 -31.28
N ALA A 228 -3.00 16.27 -31.27
CA ALA A 228 -4.34 16.35 -31.86
C ALA A 228 -5.26 17.37 -31.17
N MET A 229 -4.98 17.78 -29.92
CA MET A 229 -5.77 18.80 -29.22
C MET A 229 -5.67 20.19 -29.86
N ARG A 230 -4.72 20.40 -30.78
CA ARG A 230 -4.63 21.63 -31.57
C ARG A 230 -5.91 21.94 -32.35
N GLU A 231 -6.68 20.91 -32.71
CA GLU A 231 -7.94 21.05 -33.46
C GLU A 231 -9.14 21.35 -32.56
N ARG A 232 -8.94 21.38 -31.23
CA ARG A 232 -10.00 21.53 -30.21
C ARG A 232 -10.09 22.95 -29.63
N THR A 233 -9.31 23.90 -30.13
CA THR A 233 -9.33 25.29 -29.64
C THR A 233 -9.14 26.29 -30.77
N ARG A 234 -9.59 27.51 -30.53
CA ARG A 234 -9.33 28.69 -31.37
C ARG A 234 -8.23 29.58 -30.80
N ALA A 235 -7.74 29.27 -29.61
CA ALA A 235 -6.62 29.94 -28.95
C ALA A 235 -5.33 29.82 -29.80
N ARG A 236 -4.35 30.69 -29.53
CA ARG A 236 -3.02 30.56 -30.13
C ARG A 236 -2.38 29.26 -29.66
N ILE A 237 -1.74 28.53 -30.56
CA ILE A 237 -1.15 27.22 -30.26
C ILE A 237 0.38 27.36 -30.27
N VAL A 238 1.02 26.77 -29.26
CA VAL A 238 2.47 26.63 -29.15
C VAL A 238 2.78 25.18 -28.80
N THR A 239 3.55 24.52 -29.64
CA THR A 239 3.93 23.13 -29.45
C THR A 239 5.38 23.00 -29.01
N TYR A 240 5.68 21.98 -28.21
CA TYR A 240 7.04 21.68 -27.76
C TYR A 240 7.35 20.19 -27.83
N GLY A 241 8.61 19.83 -28.06
CA GLY A 241 8.99 18.41 -28.12
C GLY A 241 10.42 18.18 -28.60
N LEU A 242 10.73 16.92 -28.86
CA LEU A 242 11.97 16.47 -29.50
C LEU A 242 11.81 16.39 -31.02
N SER A 243 10.57 16.33 -31.52
CA SER A 243 10.27 16.36 -32.93
C SER A 243 10.72 17.68 -33.57
N PRO A 244 11.36 17.66 -34.75
CA PRO A 244 11.73 18.87 -35.48
C PRO A 244 10.53 19.69 -35.96
N ASP A 245 9.33 19.09 -35.98
CA ASP A 245 8.08 19.73 -36.39
C ASP A 245 7.37 20.49 -35.25
N ALA A 246 7.95 20.52 -34.04
CA ALA A 246 7.42 21.31 -32.93
C ALA A 246 7.89 22.78 -33.01
N ASP A 247 7.16 23.70 -32.36
CA ASP A 247 7.50 25.13 -32.39
C ASP A 247 8.72 25.46 -31.49
N ILE A 248 8.90 24.69 -30.41
CA ILE A 248 10.06 24.68 -29.52
C ILE A 248 10.64 23.27 -29.50
N VAL A 249 11.89 23.12 -29.92
CA VAL A 249 12.53 21.80 -30.14
C VAL A 249 13.72 21.63 -29.23
N ALA A 250 13.79 20.52 -28.49
CA ALA A 250 15.00 20.11 -27.76
C ALA A 250 15.77 19.04 -28.54
N SER A 251 17.10 19.17 -28.53
CA SER A 251 18.05 18.28 -29.22
C SER A 251 19.33 18.10 -28.40
N ASP A 252 20.19 17.15 -28.78
CA ASP A 252 21.49 16.92 -28.14
C ASP A 252 21.43 16.70 -26.62
N LEU A 253 20.42 15.95 -26.14
CA LEU A 253 20.24 15.66 -24.72
C LEU A 253 21.42 14.84 -24.17
N ARG A 254 22.07 15.36 -23.13
CA ARG A 254 23.19 14.74 -22.41
C ARG A 254 22.92 14.82 -20.90
N LEU A 255 23.12 13.72 -20.20
CA LEU A 255 23.00 13.65 -18.74
C LEU A 255 24.40 13.53 -18.14
N ASP A 256 24.71 14.36 -17.14
CA ASP A 256 25.93 14.27 -16.35
C ASP A 256 25.61 14.21 -14.85
N ARG A 257 26.62 14.41 -13.99
CA ARG A 257 26.43 14.37 -12.52
C ARG A 257 25.70 15.59 -11.97
N GLU A 258 25.71 16.70 -12.69
CA GLU A 258 25.10 17.98 -12.28
C GLU A 258 23.68 18.15 -12.83
N GLY A 259 23.34 17.46 -13.92
CA GLY A 259 21.96 17.37 -14.41
C GLY A 259 21.83 17.07 -15.90
N LEU A 260 20.79 17.65 -16.51
CA LEU A 260 20.48 17.52 -17.93
C LEU A 260 20.96 18.75 -18.72
N GLN A 261 21.64 18.50 -19.82
CA GLN A 261 22.10 19.50 -20.78
C GLN A 261 21.51 19.20 -22.16
N PHE A 262 21.04 20.23 -22.88
CA PHE A 262 20.48 20.08 -24.22
C PHE A 262 20.42 21.42 -24.95
N VAL A 263 20.19 21.39 -26.27
CA VAL A 263 20.02 22.59 -27.10
C VAL A 263 18.54 22.77 -27.42
N VAL A 264 18.00 23.97 -27.14
CA VAL A 264 16.66 24.39 -27.52
C VAL A 264 16.70 25.24 -28.78
N HIS A 265 15.80 24.97 -29.71
CA HIS A 265 15.58 25.71 -30.96
C HIS A 265 14.15 26.25 -31.02
N PHE A 266 13.96 27.37 -31.73
CA PHE A 266 12.69 28.10 -31.79
C PHE A 266 12.13 28.27 -33.22
N PRO A 267 11.95 27.18 -34.00
CA PRO A 267 11.55 27.29 -35.40
C PRO A 267 10.13 27.84 -35.62
N GLY A 268 9.21 27.70 -34.65
CA GLY A 268 7.78 28.00 -34.83
C GLY A 268 7.19 29.08 -33.91
N VAL A 269 7.99 29.71 -33.05
CA VAL A 269 7.48 30.68 -32.03
C VAL A 269 7.73 32.15 -32.36
N SER A 270 8.05 32.50 -33.61
CA SER A 270 8.32 33.89 -34.01
C SER A 270 7.18 34.84 -33.54
N GLY A 271 7.52 35.83 -32.71
CA GLY A 271 6.54 36.77 -32.13
C GLY A 271 5.72 36.22 -30.95
N LEU A 272 6.18 35.19 -30.25
CA LEU A 272 5.63 34.78 -28.95
C LEU A 272 6.18 35.68 -27.83
N GLY A 273 5.45 36.76 -27.55
CA GLY A 273 5.59 37.63 -26.37
C GLY A 273 6.94 38.32 -26.18
N THR A 274 7.99 37.59 -25.80
CA THR A 274 9.33 38.16 -25.53
C THR A 274 10.11 38.46 -26.81
N PRO A 275 10.56 39.71 -27.05
CA PRO A 275 11.52 40.00 -28.12
C PRO A 275 12.94 39.58 -27.73
N GLY A 276 13.76 39.13 -28.69
CA GLY A 276 15.20 38.98 -28.51
C GLY A 276 15.74 37.64 -28.00
N TYR A 277 14.91 36.58 -27.91
CA TYR A 277 15.45 35.22 -27.69
C TYR A 277 16.25 34.73 -28.92
N PRO A 278 17.32 33.93 -28.73
CA PRO A 278 18.20 33.50 -29.82
C PRO A 278 17.51 32.45 -30.70
N ALA A 279 18.05 32.21 -31.91
CA ALA A 279 17.54 31.14 -32.79
C ALA A 279 17.69 29.73 -32.16
N LYS A 280 18.76 29.55 -31.37
CA LYS A 280 19.00 28.39 -30.53
C LYS A 280 19.78 28.78 -29.28
N SER A 281 19.62 28.03 -28.20
CA SER A 281 20.39 28.20 -26.97
C SER A 281 20.70 26.86 -26.34
N GLU A 282 21.84 26.78 -25.68
CA GLU A 282 22.14 25.69 -24.78
C GLU A 282 21.42 25.91 -23.44
N ILE A 283 20.89 24.82 -22.87
CA ILE A 283 20.20 24.79 -21.58
C ILE A 283 20.94 23.78 -20.69
N ARG A 284 21.22 24.18 -19.45
CA ARG A 284 21.62 23.29 -18.35
C ARG A 284 20.52 23.35 -17.29
N THR A 285 20.19 22.21 -16.68
CA THR A 285 19.24 22.15 -15.56
C THR A 285 19.62 21.03 -14.61
N ARG A 286 19.35 21.19 -13.31
CA ARG A 286 19.63 20.17 -12.28
C ARG A 286 18.58 19.05 -12.25
N LEU A 287 17.55 19.14 -13.09
CA LEU A 287 16.55 18.09 -13.24
C LEU A 287 17.12 16.83 -13.92
N LEU A 288 16.76 15.66 -13.42
CA LEU A 288 17.27 14.37 -13.91
C LEU A 288 16.30 13.63 -14.82
N GLY A 289 16.84 13.10 -15.93
CA GLY A 289 16.13 12.27 -16.90
C GLY A 289 15.63 13.04 -18.13
N ARG A 290 15.64 12.38 -19.29
CA ARG A 290 15.34 13.03 -20.60
C ARG A 290 13.96 13.68 -20.68
N HIS A 291 12.97 13.12 -19.98
CA HIS A 291 11.61 13.67 -19.91
C HIS A 291 11.54 15.06 -19.26
N GLN A 292 12.59 15.51 -18.58
CA GLN A 292 12.66 16.85 -18.00
C GLN A 292 12.89 17.92 -19.07
N ALA A 293 13.39 17.58 -20.25
CA ALA A 293 13.42 18.51 -21.38
C ALA A 293 12.01 19.02 -21.73
N HIS A 294 10.99 18.14 -21.70
CA HIS A 294 9.58 18.52 -21.89
C HIS A 294 9.08 19.50 -20.82
N VAL A 295 9.49 19.30 -19.57
CA VAL A 295 9.14 20.20 -18.44
C VAL A 295 9.72 21.58 -18.68
N VAL A 296 11.01 21.65 -19.03
CA VAL A 296 11.71 22.91 -19.30
C VAL A 296 11.13 23.63 -20.52
N MET A 297 10.90 22.93 -21.63
CA MET A 297 10.32 23.55 -22.83
C MET A 297 8.90 24.09 -22.59
N ALA A 298 8.07 23.39 -21.81
CA ALA A 298 6.75 23.89 -21.43
C ALA A 298 6.85 25.18 -20.59
N ALA A 299 7.82 25.25 -19.67
CA ALA A 299 8.07 26.45 -18.86
C ALA A 299 8.59 27.62 -19.71
N ILE A 300 9.49 27.36 -20.65
CA ILE A 300 9.97 28.34 -21.63
C ILE A 300 8.79 28.89 -22.44
N ALA A 301 7.92 28.03 -22.98
CA ALA A 301 6.76 28.46 -23.75
C ALA A 301 5.85 29.43 -22.98
N VAL A 302 5.59 29.14 -21.69
CA VAL A 302 4.78 30.00 -20.84
C VAL A 302 5.51 31.29 -20.47
N GLY A 303 6.82 31.23 -20.16
CA GLY A 303 7.64 32.40 -19.89
C GLY A 303 7.66 33.39 -21.07
N LEU A 304 7.83 32.87 -22.29
CA LEU A 304 7.75 33.67 -23.52
C LEU A 304 6.36 34.29 -23.71
N ALA A 305 5.29 33.54 -23.46
CA ALA A 305 3.91 34.05 -23.54
C ALA A 305 3.63 35.17 -22.51
N TYR A 306 4.33 35.17 -21.38
CA TYR A 306 4.26 36.19 -20.33
C TYR A 306 5.31 37.31 -20.47
N HIS A 307 6.05 37.36 -21.58
CA HIS A 307 7.05 38.38 -21.83
C HIS A 307 8.20 38.40 -20.79
N VAL A 308 8.54 37.24 -20.21
CA VAL A 308 9.71 37.09 -19.35
C VAL A 308 10.97 37.15 -20.23
N PRO A 309 11.98 37.98 -19.90
CA PRO A 309 13.24 38.06 -20.65
C PRO A 309 13.92 36.69 -20.78
N TRP A 310 14.56 36.46 -21.92
CA TRP A 310 15.18 35.16 -22.22
C TRP A 310 16.27 34.78 -21.21
N ASP A 311 17.15 35.72 -20.86
CA ASP A 311 18.24 35.47 -19.91
C ASP A 311 17.70 35.11 -18.51
N ASP A 312 16.62 35.75 -18.07
CA ASP A 312 15.95 35.42 -16.81
C ASP A 312 15.36 33.99 -16.84
N ILE A 313 14.79 33.57 -17.98
CA ILE A 313 14.29 32.19 -18.14
C ILE A 313 15.46 31.20 -18.05
N LEU A 314 16.59 31.50 -18.69
CA LEU A 314 17.80 30.67 -18.65
C LEU A 314 18.29 30.46 -17.22
N ASP A 315 18.50 31.55 -16.49
CA ASP A 315 18.99 31.53 -15.10
C ASP A 315 18.10 30.65 -14.22
N VAL A 316 16.77 30.78 -14.34
CA VAL A 316 15.83 29.95 -13.58
C VAL A 316 15.89 28.48 -13.96
N MET A 317 16.09 28.14 -15.25
CA MET A 317 16.22 26.73 -15.66
C MET A 317 17.50 26.09 -15.13
N GLU A 318 18.60 26.84 -15.04
CA GLU A 318 19.87 26.38 -14.48
C GLU A 318 19.79 26.10 -12.97
N GLU A 319 19.04 26.91 -12.23
CA GLU A 319 18.88 26.77 -10.78
C GLU A 319 17.74 25.81 -10.37
N LEU A 320 16.94 25.32 -11.33
CA LEU A 320 15.75 24.51 -11.04
C LEU A 320 16.11 23.12 -10.47
N GLU A 321 15.94 22.98 -9.16
CA GLU A 321 16.15 21.73 -8.42
C GLU A 321 14.96 20.75 -8.55
N PRO A 322 15.14 19.42 -8.50
CA PRO A 322 14.03 18.45 -8.41
C PRO A 322 13.18 18.59 -7.15
N GLY A 323 11.89 18.26 -7.25
CA GLY A 323 10.97 18.26 -6.10
C GLY A 323 11.16 17.02 -5.22
N PRO A 324 10.68 17.03 -3.97
CA PRO A 324 10.64 15.82 -3.14
C PRO A 324 9.96 14.65 -3.86
N GLY A 325 10.60 13.46 -3.88
CA GLY A 325 10.09 12.28 -4.59
C GLY A 325 10.03 12.37 -6.12
N ARG A 326 10.66 13.36 -6.75
CA ARG A 326 10.66 13.60 -8.21
C ARG A 326 12.05 13.44 -8.83
N LEU A 327 12.64 12.26 -8.64
CA LEU A 327 14.01 11.92 -9.07
C LEU A 327 15.05 12.85 -8.46
N ARG A 328 14.89 13.14 -7.17
CA ARG A 328 15.85 13.93 -6.41
C ARG A 328 17.02 13.04 -6.00
N LEU A 329 18.25 13.50 -6.23
CA LEU A 329 19.44 12.80 -5.78
C LEU A 329 19.71 13.12 -4.31
N LEU A 330 19.90 12.09 -3.47
CA LEU A 330 20.16 12.21 -2.04
C LEU A 330 21.37 11.34 -1.64
N PRO A 331 22.17 11.75 -0.65
CA PRO A 331 23.23 10.91 -0.09
C PRO A 331 22.65 9.65 0.57
N GLY A 332 23.10 8.48 0.12
CA GLY A 332 22.74 7.18 0.69
C GLY A 332 23.83 6.62 1.61
N ALA A 333 23.47 5.64 2.42
CA ALA A 333 24.41 4.92 3.28
C ALA A 333 25.60 4.35 2.49
N SER A 334 26.76 4.21 3.14
CA SER A 334 27.97 3.64 2.55
C SER A 334 28.47 4.39 1.29
N ASP A 335 28.38 5.73 1.29
CA ASP A 335 28.76 6.62 0.17
C ASP A 335 28.07 6.27 -1.17
N SER A 336 26.85 5.74 -1.09
CA SER A 336 25.98 5.52 -2.24
C SER A 336 25.13 6.76 -2.54
N LEU A 337 24.44 6.75 -3.68
CA LEU A 337 23.45 7.78 -4.02
C LEU A 337 22.06 7.16 -4.12
N LEU A 338 21.06 7.89 -3.63
CA LEU A 338 19.64 7.53 -3.76
C LEU A 338 18.98 8.44 -4.77
N LEU A 339 18.29 7.86 -5.75
CA LEU A 339 17.43 8.58 -6.67
C LEU A 339 15.99 8.44 -6.17
N ASP A 340 15.50 9.45 -5.45
CA ASP A 340 14.18 9.46 -4.82
C ASP A 340 13.09 9.78 -5.83
N GLY A 341 12.37 8.74 -6.27
CA GLY A 341 11.18 8.79 -7.14
C GLY A 341 9.89 8.38 -6.42
N SER A 342 9.83 8.49 -5.09
CA SER A 342 8.80 7.91 -4.22
C SER A 342 7.45 8.64 -4.21
N ALA A 343 7.29 9.79 -4.89
CA ALA A 343 6.08 10.61 -4.78
C ALA A 343 4.81 9.95 -5.35
N SER A 344 4.93 9.29 -6.51
CA SER A 344 3.83 8.59 -7.18
C SER A 344 4.38 7.65 -8.27
N CYS A 345 3.60 6.67 -8.69
CA CYS A 345 4.05 5.72 -9.70
C CYS A 345 2.95 5.27 -10.67
N SER A 346 3.30 5.34 -11.95
CA SER A 346 2.58 4.78 -13.08
C SER A 346 3.61 4.13 -14.01
N PRO A 347 3.21 3.24 -14.94
CA PRO A 347 4.14 2.61 -15.86
C PRO A 347 5.02 3.61 -16.61
N ALA A 348 4.44 4.73 -17.06
CA ALA A 348 5.18 5.78 -17.75
C ALA A 348 6.24 6.45 -16.86
N THR A 349 5.86 6.85 -15.64
CA THR A 349 6.84 7.48 -14.72
C THR A 349 7.90 6.49 -14.24
N ALA A 350 7.55 5.23 -14.06
CA ALA A 350 8.47 4.18 -13.65
C ALA A 350 9.55 3.93 -14.71
N LEU A 351 9.14 3.86 -15.98
CA LEU A 351 10.08 3.77 -17.11
C LEU A 351 10.96 5.01 -17.22
N GLN A 352 10.38 6.21 -17.09
CA GLN A 352 11.16 7.46 -17.09
C GLN A 352 12.24 7.46 -15.99
N ALA A 353 11.91 6.96 -14.81
CA ALA A 353 12.84 6.83 -13.69
C ALA A 353 13.95 5.79 -13.94
N LEU A 354 13.59 4.63 -14.51
CA LEU A 354 14.58 3.60 -14.89
C LEU A 354 15.53 4.10 -15.98
N TYR A 355 15.03 4.79 -17.00
CA TYR A 355 15.89 5.39 -18.02
C TYR A 355 16.78 6.48 -17.44
N ALA A 356 16.28 7.28 -16.50
CA ALA A 356 17.12 8.23 -15.78
C ALA A 356 18.25 7.53 -14.99
N LEU A 357 17.96 6.41 -14.32
CA LEU A 357 18.98 5.60 -13.66
C LEU A 357 19.99 4.98 -14.65
N ALA A 358 19.51 4.53 -15.81
CA ALA A 358 20.35 3.94 -16.85
C ALA A 358 21.33 4.98 -17.42
N ASP A 359 20.83 6.18 -17.72
CA ASP A 359 21.63 7.30 -18.25
C ASP A 359 22.57 7.90 -17.18
N TYR A 360 22.28 7.76 -15.89
CA TYR A 360 23.09 8.36 -14.83
C TYR A 360 24.43 7.61 -14.62
N PRO A 361 25.56 8.32 -14.42
CA PRO A 361 26.85 7.69 -14.14
C PRO A 361 26.85 6.89 -12.83
N ALA A 362 26.92 5.56 -12.91
CA ALA A 362 26.92 4.65 -11.77
C ALA A 362 27.88 3.47 -11.98
N GLN A 363 28.51 2.97 -10.92
CA GLN A 363 29.26 1.71 -10.99
C GLN A 363 28.33 0.50 -10.91
N ARG A 364 27.26 0.62 -10.12
CA ARG A 364 26.20 -0.38 -9.98
C ARG A 364 24.85 0.31 -9.84
N ARG A 365 23.86 -0.18 -10.57
CA ARG A 365 22.50 0.36 -10.64
C ARG A 365 21.55 -0.56 -9.89
N ILE A 366 20.85 0.01 -8.91
CA ILE A 366 19.92 -0.72 -8.05
C ILE A 366 18.53 -0.11 -8.22
N ALA A 367 17.50 -0.94 -8.35
CA ALA A 367 16.12 -0.47 -8.36
C ALA A 367 15.32 -1.08 -7.20
N VAL A 368 14.60 -0.22 -6.48
CA VAL A 368 13.66 -0.60 -5.42
C VAL A 368 12.27 -0.12 -5.83
N LEU A 369 11.45 -1.04 -6.35
CA LEU A 369 10.21 -0.75 -7.05
C LEU A 369 8.99 -1.23 -6.27
N GLY A 370 8.05 -0.33 -6.01
CA GLY A 370 6.77 -0.63 -5.36
C GLY A 370 5.62 -0.88 -6.35
N ASP A 371 4.47 -1.24 -5.81
CA ASP A 371 3.23 -1.36 -6.58
C ASP A 371 2.91 -0.07 -7.36
N MET A 372 2.37 -0.24 -8.57
CA MET A 372 1.74 0.81 -9.36
C MET A 372 0.22 0.74 -9.18
N ALA A 373 -0.41 1.88 -8.93
CA ALA A 373 -1.84 1.98 -8.71
C ALA A 373 -2.61 2.41 -9.98
N GLN A 374 -3.95 2.30 -9.93
CA GLN A 374 -4.87 2.91 -10.90
C GLN A 374 -4.79 2.38 -12.36
N LEU A 375 -4.26 1.17 -12.56
CA LEU A 375 -4.08 0.58 -13.89
C LEU A 375 -5.26 -0.27 -14.40
N GLY A 376 -6.20 -0.63 -13.52
CA GLY A 376 -7.31 -1.53 -13.86
C GLY A 376 -6.80 -2.84 -14.47
N GLY A 377 -7.38 -3.27 -15.60
CA GLY A 377 -6.97 -4.48 -16.32
C GLY A 377 -5.54 -4.46 -16.86
N TYR A 378 -4.90 -3.29 -16.97
CA TYR A 378 -3.51 -3.17 -17.44
C TYR A 378 -2.47 -3.42 -16.33
N SER A 379 -2.89 -3.70 -15.10
CA SER A 379 -1.98 -3.86 -13.97
C SER A 379 -0.90 -4.91 -14.22
N VAL A 380 -1.27 -6.12 -14.65
CA VAL A 380 -0.31 -7.20 -14.92
C VAL A 380 0.68 -6.82 -16.02
N GLU A 381 0.17 -6.37 -17.16
CA GLU A 381 0.99 -6.01 -18.33
C GLU A 381 1.94 -4.85 -18.01
N GLY A 382 1.46 -3.82 -17.32
CA GLY A 382 2.26 -2.67 -16.90
C GLY A 382 3.43 -3.05 -15.98
N HIS A 383 3.17 -3.88 -14.95
CA HIS A 383 4.22 -4.36 -14.04
C HIS A 383 5.22 -5.27 -14.75
N ARG A 384 4.75 -6.20 -15.58
CA ARG A 384 5.65 -7.09 -16.34
C ARG A 384 6.51 -6.34 -17.35
N HIS A 385 5.96 -5.34 -18.04
CA HIS A 385 6.73 -4.51 -18.95
C HIS A 385 7.85 -3.76 -18.21
N LEU A 386 7.56 -3.21 -17.04
CA LEU A 386 8.57 -2.56 -16.20
C LEU A 386 9.69 -3.53 -15.78
N GLY A 387 9.34 -4.77 -15.42
CA GLY A 387 10.33 -5.82 -15.07
C GLY A 387 11.29 -6.15 -16.21
N ARG A 388 10.77 -6.30 -17.44
CA ARG A 388 11.61 -6.54 -18.63
C ARG A 388 12.59 -5.40 -18.90
N VAL A 389 12.14 -4.16 -18.71
CA VAL A 389 13.00 -2.98 -18.88
C VAL A 389 14.03 -2.88 -17.76
N ALA A 390 13.65 -3.16 -16.51
CA ALA A 390 14.58 -3.15 -15.39
C ALA A 390 15.73 -4.15 -15.61
N ALA A 391 15.44 -5.37 -16.04
CA ALA A 391 16.45 -6.41 -16.31
C ALA A 391 17.55 -6.00 -17.31
N ALA A 392 17.29 -5.03 -18.18
CA ALA A 392 18.27 -4.55 -19.15
C ALA A 392 19.31 -3.59 -18.56
N PHE A 393 19.03 -2.97 -17.41
CA PHE A 393 19.83 -1.84 -16.89
C PHE A 393 20.21 -1.94 -15.41
N VAL A 394 19.54 -2.78 -14.63
CA VAL A 394 19.80 -2.89 -13.18
C VAL A 394 20.64 -4.11 -12.87
N ASP A 395 21.56 -3.96 -11.93
CA ASP A 395 22.38 -5.05 -11.41
C ASP A 395 21.68 -5.78 -10.26
N TYR A 396 20.77 -5.09 -9.56
CA TYR A 396 20.02 -5.61 -8.43
C TYR A 396 18.61 -5.00 -8.36
N LEU A 397 17.61 -5.84 -8.13
CA LEU A 397 16.20 -5.45 -8.08
C LEU A 397 15.55 -5.87 -6.76
N ILE A 398 14.91 -4.93 -6.08
CA ILE A 398 14.03 -5.20 -4.95
C ILE A 398 12.64 -4.75 -5.33
N VAL A 399 11.63 -5.60 -5.14
CA VAL A 399 10.23 -5.25 -5.34
C VAL A 399 9.47 -5.28 -4.03
N LYS A 400 8.61 -4.28 -3.79
CA LYS A 400 7.77 -4.16 -2.59
C LYS A 400 6.29 -4.11 -2.96
N GLY A 401 5.54 -5.15 -2.59
CA GLY A 401 4.08 -5.20 -2.77
C GLY A 401 3.63 -6.41 -3.58
N GLU A 402 2.33 -6.65 -3.58
CA GLU A 402 1.74 -7.84 -4.21
C GLU A 402 1.81 -7.78 -5.74
N ARG A 403 1.54 -6.62 -6.33
CA ARG A 403 1.53 -6.45 -7.79
C ARG A 403 2.96 -6.27 -8.33
N ALA A 404 3.85 -5.72 -7.51
CA ALA A 404 5.27 -5.55 -7.79
C ALA A 404 5.98 -6.90 -7.96
N THR A 405 5.40 -8.00 -7.47
CA THR A 405 5.91 -9.36 -7.72
C THR A 405 6.00 -9.69 -9.21
N TRP A 406 5.05 -9.21 -10.03
CA TRP A 406 5.08 -9.37 -11.49
C TRP A 406 6.26 -8.63 -12.15
N ILE A 407 6.80 -7.58 -11.51
CA ILE A 407 8.02 -6.90 -11.97
C ILE A 407 9.20 -7.86 -11.80
N ALA A 408 9.36 -8.45 -10.62
CA ALA A 408 10.46 -9.39 -10.33
C ALA A 408 10.40 -10.63 -11.22
N GLU A 409 9.22 -11.24 -11.39
CA GLU A 409 9.02 -12.40 -12.27
C GLU A 409 9.44 -12.08 -13.71
N ALA A 410 8.97 -10.96 -14.26
CA ALA A 410 9.30 -10.57 -15.62
C ALA A 410 10.78 -10.16 -15.79
N ALA A 411 11.41 -9.62 -14.75
CA ALA A 411 12.84 -9.32 -14.76
C ALA A 411 13.69 -10.60 -14.80
N ILE A 412 13.33 -11.61 -14.00
CA ILE A 412 13.98 -12.93 -13.99
C ILE A 412 13.81 -13.62 -15.35
N GLU A 413 12.60 -13.62 -15.91
CA GLU A 413 12.33 -14.15 -17.26
C GLU A 413 13.15 -13.43 -18.35
N ALA A 414 13.46 -12.15 -18.15
CA ALA A 414 14.25 -11.34 -19.06
C ALA A 414 15.77 -11.45 -18.84
N GLY A 415 16.22 -12.27 -17.89
CA GLY A 415 17.63 -12.61 -17.68
C GLY A 415 18.29 -12.01 -16.43
N LEU A 416 17.55 -11.29 -15.58
CA LEU A 416 18.10 -10.84 -14.30
C LEU A 416 18.27 -12.04 -13.35
N PRO A 417 19.46 -12.27 -12.75
CA PRO A 417 19.65 -13.39 -11.84
C PRO A 417 18.69 -13.36 -10.65
N ARG A 418 18.18 -14.52 -10.24
CA ARG A 418 17.22 -14.63 -9.14
C ARG A 418 17.85 -14.20 -7.82
N GLU A 419 19.13 -14.52 -7.61
CA GLU A 419 19.93 -14.09 -6.47
C GLU A 419 20.14 -12.56 -6.41
N HIS A 420 19.94 -11.85 -7.53
CA HIS A 420 19.97 -10.40 -7.60
C HIS A 420 18.56 -9.77 -7.54
N THR A 421 17.54 -10.58 -7.24
CA THR A 421 16.15 -10.14 -7.16
C THR A 421 15.56 -10.50 -5.80
N LEU A 422 15.00 -9.51 -5.10
CA LEU A 422 14.32 -9.71 -3.83
C LEU A 422 12.86 -9.28 -3.93
N VAL A 423 11.96 -10.17 -3.50
CA VAL A 423 10.54 -9.83 -3.29
C VAL A 423 10.29 -9.62 -1.80
N THR A 424 9.74 -8.46 -1.47
CA THR A 424 9.30 -8.14 -0.11
C THR A 424 7.95 -7.43 -0.13
N TYR A 425 7.37 -7.22 1.05
CA TYR A 425 6.12 -6.49 1.23
C TYR A 425 6.23 -5.37 2.26
N THR A 426 7.38 -5.24 2.94
CA THR A 426 7.62 -4.17 3.91
C THR A 426 8.84 -3.33 3.55
N ALA A 427 8.80 -2.05 3.89
CA ALA A 427 9.90 -1.12 3.64
C ALA A 427 11.13 -1.52 4.48
N ARG A 428 10.91 -1.94 5.73
CA ARG A 428 11.98 -2.36 6.64
C ARG A 428 12.75 -3.56 6.10
N ASP A 429 12.07 -4.51 5.47
CA ASP A 429 12.73 -5.67 4.86
C ASP A 429 13.56 -5.27 3.65
N ALA A 430 13.08 -4.34 2.81
CA ALA A 430 13.87 -3.80 1.70
C ALA A 430 15.15 -3.12 2.20
N VAL A 431 15.03 -2.26 3.22
CA VAL A 431 16.16 -1.56 3.84
C VAL A 431 17.14 -2.54 4.49
N ARG A 432 16.65 -3.52 5.27
CA ARG A 432 17.51 -4.51 5.95
C ARG A 432 18.37 -5.30 4.95
N HIS A 433 17.81 -5.68 3.82
CA HIS A 433 18.55 -6.43 2.81
C HIS A 433 19.50 -5.54 2.02
N LEU A 434 19.07 -4.35 1.62
CA LEU A 434 19.86 -3.49 0.74
C LEU A 434 20.99 -2.75 1.47
N LYS A 435 20.70 -2.14 2.63
CA LYS A 435 21.62 -1.23 3.32
C LYS A 435 23.02 -1.85 3.58
N PRO A 436 23.14 -3.10 4.05
CA PRO A 436 24.45 -3.73 4.27
C PRO A 436 25.21 -4.08 2.97
N GLN A 437 24.51 -4.11 1.83
CA GLN A 437 25.09 -4.45 0.54
C GLN A 437 25.53 -3.20 -0.25
N LEU A 438 25.14 -2.00 0.17
CA LEU A 438 25.49 -0.74 -0.48
C LEU A 438 27.00 -0.46 -0.40
N LYS A 439 27.54 0.07 -1.48
CA LYS A 439 28.96 0.37 -1.69
C LYS A 439 29.14 1.75 -2.32
N PRO A 440 30.33 2.37 -2.17
CA PRO A 440 30.65 3.61 -2.87
C PRO A 440 30.46 3.47 -4.39
N GLY A 441 29.77 4.43 -5.00
CA GLY A 441 29.49 4.44 -6.44
C GLY A 441 28.22 3.67 -6.87
N ASP A 442 27.50 3.07 -5.93
CA ASP A 442 26.13 2.59 -6.16
C ASP A 442 25.15 3.75 -6.35
N VAL A 443 24.17 3.56 -7.24
CA VAL A 443 23.02 4.45 -7.37
C VAL A 443 21.74 3.62 -7.26
N ALA A 444 20.91 3.93 -6.26
CA ALA A 444 19.67 3.21 -5.98
C ALA A 444 18.44 4.07 -6.29
N LEU A 445 17.66 3.68 -7.30
CA LEU A 445 16.35 4.26 -7.58
C LEU A 445 15.32 3.69 -6.62
N VAL A 446 14.55 4.55 -5.95
CA VAL A 446 13.43 4.14 -5.12
C VAL A 446 12.14 4.73 -5.67
N LYS A 447 11.18 3.88 -6.04
CA LYS A 447 9.96 4.34 -6.71
C LYS A 447 8.77 3.42 -6.46
N GLY A 448 7.61 4.00 -6.17
CA GLY A 448 6.34 3.27 -6.03
C GLY A 448 5.20 4.26 -5.88
N ASP A 449 3.98 3.74 -5.93
CA ASP A 449 2.81 4.60 -5.75
C ASP A 449 2.68 5.07 -4.29
N VAL A 450 1.80 6.04 -4.07
CA VAL A 450 1.46 6.61 -2.77
C VAL A 450 1.19 5.55 -1.71
N GLU A 451 0.39 4.52 -2.05
CA GLU A 451 0.03 3.45 -1.12
C GLU A 451 1.23 2.53 -0.80
N ALA A 452 2.23 2.48 -1.68
CA ALA A 452 3.42 1.66 -1.47
C ALA A 452 4.37 2.23 -0.40
N ARG A 453 4.21 3.50 0.00
CA ARG A 453 5.00 4.17 1.06
C ARG A 453 6.51 4.03 0.86
N MET A 454 6.98 4.18 -0.39
CA MET A 454 8.38 3.95 -0.74
C MET A 454 9.33 5.00 -0.15
N GLU A 455 8.83 6.14 0.30
CA GLU A 455 9.63 7.13 1.04
C GLU A 455 10.22 6.55 2.33
N GLN A 456 9.57 5.57 2.96
CA GLN A 456 10.12 4.85 4.11
C GLN A 456 11.36 4.02 3.77
N VAL A 457 11.44 3.55 2.52
CA VAL A 457 12.66 2.87 2.02
C VAL A 457 13.76 3.90 1.83
N VAL A 458 13.46 5.07 1.25
CA VAL A 458 14.44 6.15 1.08
C VAL A 458 14.99 6.57 2.44
N GLU A 459 14.12 6.86 3.40
CA GLU A 459 14.48 7.26 4.76
C GLU A 459 15.40 6.25 5.45
N GLY A 460 15.10 4.96 5.35
CA GLY A 460 15.93 3.91 5.94
C GLY A 460 17.32 3.77 5.29
N LEU A 461 17.48 4.23 4.05
CA LEU A 461 18.72 4.16 3.27
C LEU A 461 19.54 5.45 3.29
N LEU A 462 19.03 6.56 3.82
CA LEU A 462 19.76 7.84 3.92
C LEU A 462 21.09 7.68 4.67
N ALA A 463 22.09 8.48 4.24
CA ALA A 463 23.36 8.62 4.95
C ALA A 463 23.18 9.35 6.29
N ASP A 464 22.44 10.47 6.28
CA ASP A 464 22.07 11.27 7.44
C ASP A 464 20.55 11.30 7.60
N HIS A 465 20.07 11.04 8.81
CA HIS A 465 18.64 11.07 9.10
C HIS A 465 18.06 12.50 9.05
N ALA A 466 18.89 13.54 9.19
CA ALA A 466 18.47 14.93 9.02
C ALA A 466 17.98 15.23 7.59
N ASP A 467 18.45 14.49 6.58
CA ASP A 467 17.97 14.63 5.21
C ASP A 467 16.52 14.13 5.01
N ALA A 468 15.91 13.49 6.01
CA ALA A 468 14.52 13.06 5.94
C ALA A 468 13.55 14.26 5.75
N ASP A 469 13.96 15.48 6.13
CA ASP A 469 13.22 16.75 5.88
C ASP A 469 12.96 17.00 4.39
N ARG A 470 13.73 16.34 3.53
CA ARG A 470 13.71 16.53 2.08
C ARG A 470 12.78 15.56 1.36
N LEU A 471 12.18 14.60 2.09
CA LEU A 471 11.30 13.57 1.55
C LEU A 471 9.88 14.07 1.33
N VAL A 472 9.17 13.43 0.41
CA VAL A 472 7.82 13.84 0.00
C VAL A 472 6.79 13.79 1.13
N ARG A 473 6.98 12.92 2.13
CA ARG A 473 6.04 12.72 3.25
C ARG A 473 6.79 12.32 4.52
N ARG A 474 6.31 12.83 5.65
CA ARG A 474 6.78 12.52 7.01
C ARG A 474 5.59 12.34 7.94
N VAL A 475 4.78 11.34 7.61
CA VAL A 475 3.64 11.00 8.46
C VAL A 475 3.81 9.57 8.93
N ASP A 476 4.25 9.46 10.18
CA ASP A 476 4.26 8.20 10.91
C ASP A 476 2.81 7.78 11.21
N GLY A 477 2.54 6.49 11.10
CA GLY A 477 1.28 5.89 11.57
C GLY A 477 0.05 6.03 10.67
N LEU A 478 0.05 6.89 9.64
CA LEU A 478 -1.10 7.02 8.72
C LEU A 478 -1.01 6.06 7.53
N ILE A 479 -1.74 4.95 7.60
CA ILE A 479 -2.11 4.18 6.40
C ILE A 479 -3.22 4.98 5.72
N VAL A 480 -2.86 5.97 4.91
CA VAL A 480 -3.83 6.65 4.04
C VAL A 480 -4.28 5.63 2.99
N ARG A 481 -5.39 4.94 3.25
CA ARG A 481 -6.04 4.11 2.24
C ARG A 481 -6.75 5.03 1.27
N THR A 482 -6.14 5.26 0.12
CA THR A 482 -6.78 6.02 -0.95
C THR A 482 -7.79 5.17 -1.74
N ALA A 483 -7.66 3.83 -1.70
CA ALA A 483 -8.62 2.91 -2.29
C ALA A 483 -9.46 2.16 -1.24
N ARG A 484 -10.79 2.10 -1.46
CA ARG A 484 -11.68 1.22 -0.68
C ARG A 484 -11.47 -0.25 -1.08
N PRO A 485 -11.54 -1.20 -0.13
CA PRO A 485 -11.64 -2.61 -0.47
C PRO A 485 -12.88 -2.84 -1.35
N SER A 486 -12.82 -3.85 -2.21
CA SER A 486 -13.92 -4.21 -3.13
C SER A 486 -15.21 -4.65 -2.43
N ARG A 487 -15.15 -4.86 -1.11
CA ARG A 487 -16.28 -5.19 -0.23
C ARG A 487 -16.23 -4.33 1.03
N SER A 488 -17.38 -4.10 1.63
CA SER A 488 -17.55 -3.40 2.91
C SER A 488 -17.08 -4.19 4.13
N THR A 489 -16.69 -5.45 3.97
CA THR A 489 -16.09 -6.32 5.00
C THR A 489 -14.73 -6.78 4.50
N TRP A 490 -13.69 -6.65 5.31
CA TRP A 490 -12.31 -6.97 4.93
C TRP A 490 -11.47 -7.39 6.13
N THR A 491 -10.36 -8.05 5.87
CA THR A 491 -9.35 -8.43 6.87
C THR A 491 -8.06 -7.68 6.59
N GLU A 492 -7.50 -7.03 7.60
CA GLU A 492 -6.22 -6.34 7.55
C GLU A 492 -5.13 -7.26 8.09
N VAL A 493 -4.03 -7.43 7.35
CA VAL A 493 -2.91 -8.29 7.72
C VAL A 493 -1.66 -7.45 7.87
N ASN A 494 -1.22 -7.23 9.11
CA ASN A 494 -0.02 -6.48 9.42
C ASN A 494 1.24 -7.32 9.21
N LEU A 495 1.84 -7.18 8.03
CA LEU A 495 3.05 -7.91 7.66
C LEU A 495 4.29 -7.50 8.48
N GLU A 496 4.35 -6.26 8.98
CA GLU A 496 5.42 -5.83 9.89
C GLU A 496 5.32 -6.49 11.27
N ALA A 497 4.10 -6.75 11.77
CA ALA A 497 3.89 -7.53 12.98
C ALA A 497 4.41 -8.96 12.80
N ILE A 498 4.08 -9.62 11.69
CA ILE A 498 4.58 -10.97 11.37
C ILE A 498 6.11 -10.96 11.27
N ALA A 499 6.68 -10.03 10.50
CA ALA A 499 8.12 -9.87 10.34
C ALA A 499 8.82 -9.69 11.70
N TYR A 500 8.27 -8.83 12.56
CA TYR A 500 8.76 -8.60 13.92
C TYR A 500 8.70 -9.87 14.78
N ASN A 501 7.55 -10.54 14.81
CA ASN A 501 7.34 -11.74 15.63
C ASN A 501 8.30 -12.87 15.20
N VAL A 502 8.51 -13.08 13.89
CA VAL A 502 9.44 -14.09 13.37
C VAL A 502 10.88 -13.77 13.78
N ARG A 503 11.34 -12.52 13.63
CA ARG A 503 12.68 -12.10 14.07
C ARG A 503 12.87 -12.33 15.56
N ARG A 504 11.86 -11.97 16.37
CA ARG A 504 11.92 -12.15 17.82
C ARG A 504 12.02 -13.63 18.21
N ILE A 505 11.30 -14.50 17.50
CA ILE A 505 11.46 -15.95 17.68
C ILE A 505 12.86 -16.42 17.27
N LYS A 506 13.41 -15.93 16.15
CA LYS A 506 14.77 -16.28 15.71
C LYS A 506 15.83 -15.90 16.75
N GLU A 507 15.67 -14.74 17.41
CA GLU A 507 16.50 -14.35 18.56
C GLU A 507 16.36 -15.29 19.76
N ILE A 508 15.13 -15.74 20.07
CA ILE A 508 14.85 -16.65 21.20
C ILE A 508 15.42 -18.06 20.97
N VAL A 509 15.33 -18.59 19.75
CA VAL A 509 15.82 -19.96 19.45
C VAL A 509 17.29 -20.00 19.07
N GLY A 510 17.86 -18.87 18.64
CA GLY A 510 19.25 -18.74 18.26
C GLY A 510 19.52 -19.02 16.76
N PRO A 511 20.73 -18.68 16.28
CA PRO A 511 21.06 -18.73 14.86
C PRO A 511 21.12 -20.16 14.30
N LYS A 512 21.48 -21.15 15.14
CA LYS A 512 21.67 -22.56 14.75
C LYS A 512 20.37 -23.36 14.60
N VAL A 513 19.27 -22.86 15.16
CA VAL A 513 17.98 -23.56 15.12
C VAL A 513 17.16 -23.02 13.95
N ASP A 514 16.75 -23.91 13.05
CA ASP A 514 15.89 -23.57 11.93
C ASP A 514 14.45 -23.29 12.38
N ILE A 515 13.77 -22.45 11.61
CA ILE A 515 12.35 -22.13 11.84
C ILE A 515 11.55 -22.62 10.64
N LEU A 516 10.57 -23.47 10.91
CA LEU A 516 9.54 -23.87 9.97
C LEU A 516 8.29 -23.02 10.20
N ALA A 517 8.02 -22.09 9.27
CA ALA A 517 6.82 -21.26 9.28
C ALA A 517 5.61 -22.10 8.89
N VAL A 518 4.63 -22.23 9.79
CA VAL A 518 3.44 -23.07 9.58
C VAL A 518 2.36 -22.25 8.87
N LEU A 519 2.04 -22.62 7.63
CA LEU A 519 1.18 -21.86 6.70
C LEU A 519 -0.14 -22.58 6.36
N LYS A 520 -0.62 -23.44 7.26
CA LYS A 520 -1.84 -24.25 7.09
C LYS A 520 -3.07 -23.35 6.99
N ALA A 521 -4.08 -23.80 6.25
CA ALA A 521 -5.35 -23.08 6.10
C ALA A 521 -5.13 -21.62 5.66
N ASP A 522 -4.33 -21.45 4.61
CA ASP A 522 -3.94 -20.14 4.09
C ASP A 522 -3.24 -19.24 5.14
N ALA A 523 -2.24 -19.80 5.84
CA ALA A 523 -1.58 -19.12 6.96
C ALA A 523 -2.56 -18.68 8.06
N TYR A 524 -3.45 -19.59 8.48
CA TYR A 524 -4.56 -19.31 9.40
C TYR A 524 -5.39 -18.09 8.95
N GLY A 525 -5.68 -18.01 7.64
CA GLY A 525 -6.46 -16.93 7.04
C GLY A 525 -5.71 -15.63 6.71
N HIS A 526 -4.40 -15.55 6.95
CA HIS A 526 -3.58 -14.35 6.72
C HIS A 526 -3.00 -14.24 5.29
N GLY A 527 -3.15 -15.27 4.45
CA GLY A 527 -2.60 -15.29 3.09
C GLY A 527 -1.22 -15.98 3.02
N ALA A 528 -1.20 -17.25 2.67
CA ALA A 528 -0.04 -18.13 2.80
C ALA A 528 1.18 -17.67 1.98
N LEU A 529 1.00 -17.19 0.75
CA LEU A 529 2.11 -16.81 -0.11
C LEU A 529 2.86 -15.58 0.43
N THR A 530 2.11 -14.54 0.78
CA THR A 530 2.66 -13.30 1.35
C THR A 530 3.34 -13.57 2.69
N VAL A 531 2.69 -14.34 3.57
CA VAL A 531 3.24 -14.72 4.87
C VAL A 531 4.49 -15.61 4.71
N ALA A 532 4.54 -16.51 3.74
CA ALA A 532 5.72 -17.33 3.46
C ALA A 532 6.95 -16.45 3.17
N ARG A 533 6.80 -15.53 2.22
CA ARG A 533 7.89 -14.62 1.82
C ARG A 533 8.35 -13.74 2.99
N ILE A 534 7.40 -13.18 3.76
CA ILE A 534 7.73 -12.40 4.95
C ILE A 534 8.45 -13.24 6.00
N ALA A 535 7.97 -14.44 6.33
CA ALA A 535 8.60 -15.30 7.32
C ALA A 535 10.02 -15.71 6.88
N LEU A 536 10.20 -16.10 5.61
CA LEU A 536 11.50 -16.50 5.05
C LEU A 536 12.50 -15.35 5.08
N ASN A 537 12.09 -14.15 4.65
CA ASN A 537 12.94 -12.96 4.69
C ASN A 537 13.38 -12.60 6.13
N ASN A 538 12.64 -13.04 7.16
CA ASN A 538 12.81 -12.63 8.55
C ASN A 538 13.35 -13.71 9.50
N GLY A 539 13.81 -14.84 8.96
CA GLY A 539 14.53 -15.85 9.73
C GLY A 539 13.92 -17.26 9.71
N ALA A 540 12.80 -17.45 8.99
CA ALA A 540 12.34 -18.79 8.67
C ALA A 540 13.20 -19.43 7.58
N SER A 541 13.45 -20.73 7.70
CA SER A 541 14.24 -21.52 6.74
C SER A 541 13.35 -22.51 5.96
N PHE A 542 12.20 -22.89 6.52
CA PHE A 542 11.26 -23.87 5.97
C PHE A 542 9.83 -23.33 5.97
N CYS A 543 9.00 -23.86 5.05
CA CYS A 543 7.55 -23.69 5.08
C CYS A 543 6.86 -25.02 5.40
N GLY A 544 5.93 -25.01 6.34
CA GLY A 544 5.13 -26.17 6.73
C GLY A 544 3.68 -26.02 6.33
N VAL A 545 3.15 -26.98 5.58
CA VAL A 545 1.74 -26.98 5.12
C VAL A 545 1.01 -28.26 5.56
N ALA A 546 -0.32 -28.27 5.43
CA ALA A 546 -1.13 -29.43 5.75
C ALA A 546 -1.26 -30.41 4.57
N SER A 547 -1.18 -29.91 3.33
CA SER A 547 -1.41 -30.71 2.12
C SER A 547 -0.48 -30.37 0.96
N VAL A 548 -0.37 -31.30 0.00
CA VAL A 548 0.34 -31.07 -1.27
C VAL A 548 -0.27 -29.90 -2.06
N ASN A 549 -1.59 -29.69 -2.00
CA ASN A 549 -2.24 -28.59 -2.72
C ASN A 549 -1.82 -27.21 -2.18
N GLU A 550 -1.62 -27.07 -0.88
CA GLU A 550 -1.06 -25.85 -0.29
C GLU A 550 0.41 -25.67 -0.70
N ALA A 551 1.20 -26.75 -0.70
CA ALA A 551 2.59 -26.70 -1.16
C ALA A 551 2.69 -26.25 -2.64
N VAL A 552 1.81 -26.77 -3.49
CA VAL A 552 1.71 -26.40 -4.92
C VAL A 552 1.48 -24.90 -5.05
N LYS A 553 0.52 -24.32 -4.32
CA LYS A 553 0.27 -22.87 -4.36
C LYS A 553 1.49 -22.04 -3.99
N LEU A 554 2.27 -22.47 -2.99
CA LEU A 554 3.50 -21.78 -2.60
C LEU A 554 4.59 -21.90 -3.68
N ARG A 555 4.78 -23.09 -4.26
CA ARG A 555 5.75 -23.34 -5.33
C ARG A 555 5.41 -22.57 -6.60
N ASP A 556 4.15 -22.62 -7.03
CA ASP A 556 3.66 -21.88 -8.20
C ASP A 556 3.74 -20.36 -7.95
N GLY A 557 3.64 -19.92 -6.68
CA GLY A 557 3.93 -18.55 -6.23
C GLY A 557 5.43 -18.23 -6.07
N GLY A 558 6.34 -19.08 -6.53
CA GLY A 558 7.78 -18.81 -6.54
C GLY A 558 8.48 -18.91 -5.18
N VAL A 559 7.91 -19.60 -4.20
CA VAL A 559 8.61 -19.94 -2.95
C VAL A 559 9.59 -21.07 -3.23
N ASP A 560 10.89 -20.82 -3.09
CA ASP A 560 11.96 -21.81 -3.36
C ASP A 560 12.45 -22.54 -2.10
N ALA A 561 12.19 -21.99 -0.91
CA ALA A 561 12.57 -22.60 0.36
C ALA A 561 11.97 -24.02 0.53
N PRO A 562 12.60 -24.94 1.28
CA PRO A 562 12.05 -26.27 1.52
C PRO A 562 10.61 -26.24 2.08
N ILE A 563 9.72 -27.04 1.49
CA ILE A 563 8.31 -27.16 1.90
C ILE A 563 8.06 -28.56 2.44
N LEU A 564 7.63 -28.65 3.69
CA LEU A 564 7.25 -29.89 4.35
C LEU A 564 5.72 -30.01 4.50
N VAL A 565 5.15 -31.06 3.93
CA VAL A 565 3.76 -31.45 4.22
C VAL A 565 3.73 -32.19 5.56
N LEU A 566 3.14 -31.57 6.58
CA LEU A 566 3.03 -32.09 7.94
C LEU A 566 1.89 -33.11 8.12
N GLY A 567 0.96 -33.17 7.17
CA GLY A 567 -0.26 -33.98 7.21
C GLY A 567 -0.18 -35.30 6.44
N TYR A 568 -1.33 -35.94 6.29
CA TYR A 568 -1.49 -37.13 5.45
C TYR A 568 -1.30 -36.79 3.96
N THR A 569 -0.54 -37.63 3.26
CA THR A 569 -0.41 -37.56 1.80
C THR A 569 -0.80 -38.91 1.21
N PRO A 570 -1.87 -38.99 0.41
CA PRO A 570 -2.22 -40.23 -0.29
C PRO A 570 -1.17 -40.56 -1.35
N SER A 571 -0.95 -41.86 -1.58
CA SER A 571 0.12 -42.38 -2.45
C SER A 571 0.07 -41.85 -3.90
N TRP A 572 -1.12 -41.57 -4.45
CA TRP A 572 -1.27 -41.02 -5.80
C TRP A 572 -0.77 -39.58 -5.96
N LEU A 573 -0.58 -38.84 -4.87
CA LEU A 573 -0.01 -37.48 -4.90
C LEU A 573 1.52 -37.47 -4.83
N ALA A 574 2.19 -38.61 -4.60
CA ALA A 574 3.63 -38.68 -4.41
C ALA A 574 4.41 -38.10 -5.61
N LYS A 575 4.01 -38.42 -6.85
CA LYS A 575 4.64 -37.88 -8.06
C LYS A 575 4.44 -36.37 -8.20
N ALA A 576 3.24 -35.88 -7.87
CA ALA A 576 2.93 -34.45 -7.94
C ALA A 576 3.74 -33.63 -6.91
N ALA A 577 3.95 -34.19 -5.72
CA ALA A 577 4.82 -33.61 -4.69
C ALA A 577 6.29 -33.56 -5.15
N LEU A 578 6.81 -34.65 -5.73
CA LEU A 578 8.20 -34.72 -6.17
C LEU A 578 8.53 -33.75 -7.30
N LEU A 579 7.61 -33.59 -8.28
CA LEU A 579 7.80 -32.66 -9.39
C LEU A 579 8.02 -31.21 -8.92
N ARG A 580 7.43 -30.86 -7.77
CA ARG A 580 7.48 -29.54 -7.14
C ARG A 580 8.43 -29.47 -5.95
N ASP A 581 9.30 -30.47 -5.80
CA ASP A 581 10.31 -30.52 -4.75
C ASP A 581 9.72 -30.30 -3.34
N VAL A 582 8.66 -31.06 -3.04
CA VAL A 582 7.94 -31.03 -1.76
C VAL A 582 8.37 -32.23 -0.90
N THR A 583 8.82 -31.95 0.33
CA THR A 583 9.17 -32.95 1.33
C THR A 583 7.89 -33.55 1.95
N LEU A 584 7.81 -34.88 2.01
CA LEU A 584 6.64 -35.58 2.55
C LEU A 584 6.89 -36.14 3.94
N THR A 585 5.85 -36.09 4.78
CA THR A 585 5.83 -36.84 6.03
C THR A 585 5.47 -38.31 5.77
N LEU A 586 6.26 -39.24 6.30
CA LEU A 586 6.04 -40.68 6.18
C LEU A 586 5.78 -41.37 7.53
N TYR A 587 4.79 -42.25 7.51
CA TYR A 587 4.46 -43.25 8.53
C TYR A 587 3.72 -44.45 7.90
N ASP A 588 3.69 -44.52 6.56
CA ASP A 588 2.98 -45.52 5.77
C ASP A 588 3.91 -46.06 4.68
N THR A 589 3.94 -47.38 4.51
CA THR A 589 4.90 -48.05 3.61
C THR A 589 4.50 -47.90 2.14
N ASP A 590 3.20 -47.81 1.84
CA ASP A 590 2.73 -47.69 0.47
C ASP A 590 2.98 -46.29 -0.10
N VAL A 591 2.83 -45.26 0.74
CA VAL A 591 3.26 -43.90 0.41
C VAL A 591 4.78 -43.85 0.19
N ALA A 592 5.57 -44.48 1.06
CA ALA A 592 7.03 -44.54 0.91
C ALA A 592 7.45 -45.19 -0.42
N ARG A 593 6.83 -46.34 -0.76
CA ARG A 593 7.06 -47.03 -2.04
C ARG A 593 6.62 -46.21 -3.25
N ALA A 594 5.46 -45.54 -3.17
CA ALA A 594 4.99 -44.68 -4.25
C ALA A 594 5.95 -43.50 -4.50
N PHE A 595 6.48 -42.90 -3.43
CA PHE A 595 7.41 -41.79 -3.54
C PHE A 595 8.79 -42.23 -4.04
N SER A 596 9.28 -43.38 -3.58
CA SER A 596 10.50 -44.03 -4.10
C SER A 596 10.40 -44.37 -5.60
N ARG A 597 9.26 -44.93 -6.04
CA ARG A 597 9.00 -45.16 -7.47
C ARG A 597 9.04 -43.85 -8.25
N ALA A 598 8.33 -42.82 -7.79
CA ALA A 598 8.36 -41.51 -8.44
C ALA A 598 9.78 -40.90 -8.49
N ALA A 599 10.56 -41.07 -7.43
CA ALA A 599 11.97 -40.66 -7.33
C ALA A 599 12.82 -41.31 -8.42
N THR A 600 12.68 -42.63 -8.56
CA THR A 600 13.38 -43.43 -9.56
C THR A 600 12.95 -43.03 -10.99
N ASP A 601 11.64 -42.92 -11.24
CA ASP A 601 11.07 -42.56 -12.54
C ASP A 601 11.52 -41.17 -13.01
N LEU A 602 11.56 -40.19 -12.09
CA LEU A 602 11.93 -38.81 -12.38
C LEU A 602 13.43 -38.52 -12.23
N ARG A 603 14.23 -39.52 -11.81
CA ARG A 603 15.66 -39.38 -11.50
C ARG A 603 15.92 -38.22 -10.53
N ARG A 604 15.12 -38.14 -9.48
CA ARG A 604 15.20 -37.12 -8.42
C ARG A 604 15.28 -37.79 -7.06
N THR A 605 15.75 -37.06 -6.07
CA THR A 605 15.74 -37.49 -4.68
C THR A 605 14.45 -37.03 -3.99
N ALA A 606 13.75 -37.96 -3.35
CA ALA A 606 12.54 -37.72 -2.59
C ALA A 606 12.88 -37.54 -1.10
N ARG A 607 12.84 -36.29 -0.63
CA ARG A 607 13.09 -35.95 0.78
C ARG A 607 11.89 -36.29 1.65
N VAL A 608 12.13 -36.92 2.80
CA VAL A 608 11.08 -37.38 3.71
C VAL A 608 11.38 -37.06 5.16
N HIS A 609 10.32 -36.77 5.92
CA HIS A 609 10.38 -36.67 7.37
C HIS A 609 9.56 -37.79 8.02
N ILE A 610 10.11 -38.49 9.02
CA ILE A 610 9.41 -39.56 9.72
C ILE A 610 8.58 -38.98 10.86
N LYS A 611 7.30 -39.36 10.92
CA LYS A 611 6.40 -38.93 12.00
C LYS A 611 6.33 -39.99 13.08
N VAL A 612 6.70 -39.61 14.29
CA VAL A 612 6.52 -40.44 15.49
C VAL A 612 5.29 -39.95 16.25
N ASP A 613 4.44 -40.87 16.68
CA ASP A 613 3.36 -40.63 17.62
C ASP A 613 3.83 -41.01 19.03
N THR A 614 4.30 -40.03 19.79
CA THR A 614 4.77 -40.25 21.17
C THR A 614 3.65 -40.17 22.20
N GLY A 615 2.37 -40.15 21.78
CA GLY A 615 1.21 -40.08 22.67
C GLY A 615 0.18 -39.02 22.30
N MET A 616 0.18 -38.52 21.06
CA MET A 616 -0.89 -37.65 20.55
C MET A 616 -2.09 -38.48 20.06
N GLY A 617 -1.85 -39.68 19.55
CA GLY A 617 -2.90 -40.61 19.09
C GLY A 617 -3.58 -40.20 17.80
N ARG A 618 -2.89 -39.46 16.91
CA ARG A 618 -3.50 -38.88 15.68
C ARG A 618 -2.86 -39.38 14.39
N LEU A 619 -1.58 -39.10 14.18
CA LEU A 619 -0.81 -39.50 12.99
C LEU A 619 0.64 -39.76 13.40
N GLY A 620 1.21 -40.84 12.88
CA GLY A 620 2.59 -41.23 13.12
C GLY A 620 2.71 -42.70 13.49
N LEU A 621 3.95 -43.16 13.56
CA LEU A 621 4.32 -44.49 14.04
C LEU A 621 4.43 -44.47 15.56
N LEU A 622 3.95 -45.51 16.23
CA LEU A 622 4.27 -45.73 17.63
C LEU A 622 5.80 -45.94 17.78
N PRO A 623 6.42 -45.58 18.92
CA PRO A 623 7.87 -45.68 19.11
C PRO A 623 8.48 -47.03 18.69
N GLU A 624 7.85 -48.12 19.08
CA GLU A 624 8.26 -49.50 18.76
C GLU A 624 8.17 -49.85 17.26
N GLN A 625 7.39 -49.08 16.49
CA GLN A 625 7.23 -49.27 15.05
C GLN A 625 8.26 -48.47 14.23
N VAL A 626 8.92 -47.48 14.83
CA VAL A 626 9.80 -46.55 14.10
C VAL A 626 11.01 -47.26 13.52
N VAL A 627 11.76 -48.00 14.34
CA VAL A 627 12.96 -48.72 13.89
C VAL A 627 12.63 -49.73 12.76
N PRO A 628 11.65 -50.65 12.91
CA PRO A 628 11.27 -51.56 11.84
C PRO A 628 10.80 -50.87 10.56
N PHE A 629 10.15 -49.70 10.68
CA PHE A 629 9.71 -48.93 9.53
C PHE A 629 10.89 -48.30 8.79
N VAL A 630 11.81 -47.66 9.52
CA VAL A 630 13.01 -47.01 8.98
C VAL A 630 13.88 -48.02 8.24
N GLU A 631 14.12 -49.20 8.82
CA GLU A 631 14.88 -50.28 8.15
C GLU A 631 14.26 -50.67 6.80
N LYS A 632 12.92 -50.80 6.74
CA LYS A 632 12.21 -51.13 5.51
C LYS A 632 12.35 -50.04 4.44
N ILE A 633 12.19 -48.78 4.82
CA ILE A 633 12.21 -47.68 3.84
C ILE A 633 13.62 -47.26 3.43
N ARG A 634 14.65 -47.52 4.24
CA ARG A 634 16.06 -47.30 3.86
C ARG A 634 16.49 -48.15 2.67
N ALA A 635 15.85 -49.31 2.47
CA ALA A 635 16.09 -50.17 1.31
C ALA A 635 15.43 -49.65 0.02
N LEU A 636 14.57 -48.62 0.09
CA LEU A 636 13.90 -48.07 -1.07
C LEU A 636 14.80 -47.04 -1.79
N PRO A 637 15.06 -47.18 -3.10
CA PRO A 637 15.92 -46.26 -3.83
C PRO A 637 15.31 -44.87 -3.95
N GLY A 638 16.17 -43.86 -4.00
CA GLY A 638 15.77 -42.46 -4.25
C GLY A 638 15.11 -41.74 -3.07
N LEU A 639 14.94 -42.38 -1.90
CA LEU A 639 14.49 -41.70 -0.68
C LEU A 639 15.66 -41.11 0.11
N ASP A 640 15.50 -39.88 0.58
CA ASP A 640 16.41 -39.20 1.51
C ASP A 640 15.69 -38.95 2.83
N LEU A 641 16.10 -39.70 3.86
CA LEU A 641 15.56 -39.64 5.22
C LEU A 641 16.10 -38.37 5.92
N GLU A 642 15.56 -37.22 5.51
CA GLU A 642 16.02 -35.90 5.90
C GLU A 642 15.76 -35.60 7.38
N GLY A 643 14.55 -35.89 7.87
CA GLY A 643 14.14 -35.49 9.20
C GLY A 643 13.23 -36.47 9.96
N ILE A 644 13.04 -36.20 11.25
CA ILE A 644 12.15 -36.95 12.14
C ILE A 644 11.48 -36.00 13.13
N PHE A 645 10.19 -36.23 13.41
CA PHE A 645 9.45 -35.36 14.32
C PHE A 645 8.28 -36.01 15.05
N THR A 646 7.96 -35.45 16.22
CA THR A 646 6.71 -35.70 16.96
C THR A 646 5.90 -34.40 17.13
N HIS A 647 4.69 -34.50 17.69
CA HIS A 647 3.87 -33.37 18.11
C HIS A 647 3.38 -33.58 19.55
N PHE A 648 3.49 -32.54 20.37
CA PHE A 648 2.96 -32.57 21.73
C PHE A 648 1.46 -32.33 21.74
N SER A 649 0.74 -33.01 22.63
CA SER A 649 -0.71 -32.89 22.77
C SER A 649 -1.13 -31.72 23.68
N VAL A 650 -0.34 -31.44 24.73
CA VAL A 650 -0.70 -30.52 25.83
C VAL A 650 0.46 -29.62 26.24
N ALA A 651 1.31 -29.21 25.28
CA ALA A 651 2.41 -28.29 25.57
C ALA A 651 1.93 -26.88 25.98
N ASP A 652 0.65 -26.62 25.74
CA ASP A 652 -0.11 -25.42 26.03
C ASP A 652 -0.96 -25.54 27.31
N ASP A 653 -0.96 -26.67 28.02
CA ASP A 653 -1.66 -26.81 29.31
C ASP A 653 -0.80 -26.35 30.50
N ALA A 654 -1.43 -26.08 31.64
CA ALA A 654 -0.71 -25.70 32.86
C ALA A 654 0.31 -26.78 33.28
N ASP A 655 -0.12 -28.05 33.25
CA ASP A 655 0.71 -29.20 33.56
C ASP A 655 1.50 -29.68 32.33
N LEU A 656 2.81 -29.86 32.51
CA LEU A 656 3.74 -30.27 31.47
C LEU A 656 4.25 -31.70 31.65
N GLU A 657 3.77 -32.44 32.65
CA GLU A 657 4.21 -33.82 32.90
C GLU A 657 4.05 -34.71 31.66
N TYR A 658 2.86 -34.70 31.05
CA TYR A 658 2.61 -35.47 29.84
C TYR A 658 3.49 -35.05 28.67
N THR A 659 3.70 -33.74 28.48
CA THR A 659 4.59 -33.21 27.44
C THR A 659 6.04 -33.68 27.63
N ARG A 660 6.54 -33.70 28.89
CA ARG A 660 7.88 -34.21 29.21
C ARG A 660 7.98 -35.72 29.00
N TRP A 661 6.92 -36.47 29.32
CA TRP A 661 6.84 -37.90 29.02
C TRP A 661 6.89 -38.15 27.50
N GLN A 662 6.14 -37.39 26.70
CA GLN A 662 6.21 -37.46 25.24
C GLN A 662 7.62 -37.14 24.70
N LEU A 663 8.32 -36.18 25.32
CA LEU A 663 9.69 -35.82 24.97
C LEU A 663 10.68 -36.95 25.31
N ALA A 664 10.55 -37.57 26.48
CA ALA A 664 11.41 -38.69 26.89
C ALA A 664 11.28 -39.86 25.91
N ARG A 665 10.05 -40.25 25.54
CA ARG A 665 9.79 -41.29 24.53
C ARG A 665 10.36 -40.92 23.16
N PHE A 666 10.31 -39.63 22.79
CA PHE A 666 10.89 -39.19 21.52
C PHE A 666 12.42 -39.35 21.54
N ARG A 667 13.09 -39.02 22.65
CA ARG A 667 14.54 -39.19 22.81
C ARG A 667 14.94 -40.67 22.77
N GLU A 668 14.20 -41.54 23.43
CA GLU A 668 14.42 -43.00 23.38
C GLU A 668 14.37 -43.52 21.93
N VAL A 669 13.41 -43.07 21.12
CA VAL A 669 13.36 -43.42 19.69
C VAL A 669 14.61 -42.96 18.94
N LEU A 670 15.11 -41.75 19.21
CA LEU A 670 16.33 -41.22 18.58
C LEU A 670 17.57 -42.01 19.01
N GLU A 671 17.64 -42.44 20.27
CA GLU A 671 18.71 -43.29 20.81
C GLU A 671 18.72 -44.65 20.11
N HIS A 672 17.57 -45.35 20.03
CA HIS A 672 17.46 -46.63 19.32
C HIS A 672 17.79 -46.52 17.82
N LEU A 673 17.43 -45.40 17.18
CA LEU A 673 17.83 -45.15 15.78
C LEU A 673 19.34 -44.95 15.63
N THR A 674 19.96 -44.28 16.61
CA THR A 674 21.42 -44.07 16.62
C THR A 674 22.17 -45.39 16.80
N GLU A 675 21.67 -46.31 17.63
CA GLU A 675 22.26 -47.64 17.84
C GLU A 675 22.32 -48.49 16.56
N ILE A 676 21.35 -48.33 15.65
CA ILE A 676 21.34 -48.98 14.33
C ILE A 676 22.03 -48.13 13.23
N GLY A 677 22.77 -47.10 13.62
CA GLY A 677 23.52 -46.23 12.72
C GLY A 677 22.66 -45.32 11.85
N VAL A 678 21.46 -44.94 12.31
CA VAL A 678 20.59 -43.95 11.66
C VAL A 678 20.60 -42.65 12.44
N ALA A 679 21.06 -41.58 11.79
CA ALA A 679 20.91 -40.22 12.28
C ALA A 679 20.14 -39.38 11.25
N PHE A 680 19.27 -38.50 11.73
CA PHE A 680 18.53 -37.55 10.90
C PHE A 680 19.22 -36.20 10.92
N ARG A 681 19.22 -35.49 9.78
CA ARG A 681 19.78 -34.14 9.70
C ARG A 681 18.92 -33.12 10.44
N ILE A 682 17.61 -33.37 10.50
CA ILE A 682 16.63 -32.45 11.08
C ILE A 682 15.74 -33.18 12.08
N VAL A 683 15.98 -32.98 13.36
CA VAL A 683 15.10 -33.39 14.45
C VAL A 683 14.26 -32.19 14.89
N HIS A 684 12.94 -32.37 15.00
CA HIS A 684 12.07 -31.29 15.47
C HIS A 684 10.85 -31.79 16.25
N CYS A 685 10.47 -31.10 17.33
CA CYS A 685 9.26 -31.45 18.09
C CYS A 685 8.47 -30.25 18.60
N ALA A 686 9.11 -29.09 18.79
CA ALA A 686 8.47 -27.90 19.33
C ALA A 686 7.41 -27.30 18.38
N ASN A 687 6.15 -27.26 18.81
CA ASN A 687 5.15 -26.29 18.33
C ASN A 687 5.31 -24.97 19.11
N SER A 688 4.52 -23.95 18.77
CA SER A 688 4.59 -22.61 19.39
C SER A 688 4.64 -22.63 20.92
N ALA A 689 3.83 -23.46 21.59
CA ALA A 689 3.79 -23.54 23.05
C ALA A 689 5.07 -24.16 23.65
N ALA A 690 5.50 -25.33 23.14
CA ALA A 690 6.73 -25.99 23.59
C ALA A 690 7.98 -25.16 23.30
N LEU A 691 8.03 -24.50 22.14
CA LEU A 691 9.06 -23.53 21.77
C LEU A 691 9.27 -22.48 22.87
N LEU A 692 8.18 -21.91 23.40
CA LEU A 692 8.26 -20.85 24.40
C LEU A 692 8.61 -21.38 25.80
N ARG A 693 8.07 -22.54 26.19
CA ARG A 693 8.12 -23.04 27.57
C ARG A 693 9.22 -24.05 27.87
N LEU A 694 9.69 -24.77 26.86
CA LEU A 694 10.60 -25.91 27.01
C LEU A 694 11.79 -25.77 26.04
N PRO A 695 12.84 -24.99 26.40
CA PRO A 695 14.02 -24.80 25.57
C PRO A 695 14.67 -26.10 25.10
N GLU A 696 14.59 -27.17 25.90
CA GLU A 696 15.12 -28.50 25.61
C GLU A 696 14.39 -29.25 24.47
N THR A 697 13.30 -28.67 23.95
CA THR A 697 12.55 -29.16 22.77
C THR A 697 12.97 -28.48 21.46
N ARG A 698 13.84 -27.47 21.54
CA ARG A 698 14.41 -26.73 20.40
C ARG A 698 15.64 -27.49 19.86
N PHE A 699 15.39 -28.64 19.25
CA PHE A 699 16.38 -29.43 18.52
C PHE A 699 16.88 -28.65 17.28
N ASP A 700 17.03 -29.30 16.12
CA ASP A 700 17.55 -28.65 14.91
C ASP A 700 16.57 -27.64 14.33
N MET A 701 15.26 -27.86 14.51
CA MET A 701 14.22 -26.99 13.97
C MET A 701 13.01 -26.85 14.90
N VAL A 702 12.40 -25.67 14.94
CA VAL A 702 11.11 -25.40 15.62
C VAL A 702 9.99 -25.14 14.61
N ARG A 703 8.76 -25.48 14.98
CA ARG A 703 7.57 -25.23 14.13
C ARG A 703 6.79 -24.04 14.66
N LEU A 704 6.89 -22.95 13.92
CA LEU A 704 6.35 -21.64 14.26
C LEU A 704 4.98 -21.44 13.61
N GLY A 705 3.91 -21.57 14.40
CA GLY A 705 2.53 -21.31 13.97
C GLY A 705 1.98 -20.06 14.67
N LEU A 706 1.15 -20.26 15.70
CA LEU A 706 0.40 -19.21 16.40
C LEU A 706 1.19 -17.93 16.73
N VAL A 707 2.38 -18.07 17.31
CA VAL A 707 3.12 -16.93 17.87
C VAL A 707 3.69 -16.01 16.78
N MET A 708 3.84 -16.45 15.52
CA MET A 708 4.24 -15.51 14.44
C MET A 708 3.11 -14.56 14.04
N TYR A 709 1.86 -14.94 14.29
CA TYR A 709 0.67 -14.11 14.06
C TYR A 709 0.30 -13.27 15.28
N GLY A 710 1.08 -13.36 16.37
CA GLY A 710 0.77 -12.71 17.63
C GLY A 710 -0.42 -13.32 18.37
N LEU A 711 -0.69 -14.61 18.15
CA LEU A 711 -1.77 -15.34 18.80
C LEU A 711 -1.24 -16.13 19.99
N GLN A 712 -1.96 -16.05 21.10
CA GLN A 712 -1.61 -16.79 22.30
C GLN A 712 -1.87 -18.30 22.11
N PRO A 713 -0.94 -19.21 22.40
CA PRO A 713 -1.21 -20.64 22.23
C PRO A 713 -2.39 -21.17 23.05
N SER A 714 -2.53 -20.70 24.28
CA SER A 714 -3.63 -21.00 25.21
C SER A 714 -3.64 -19.99 26.35
N PRO A 715 -4.70 -19.90 27.17
CA PRO A 715 -4.73 -19.03 28.36
C PRO A 715 -3.55 -19.23 29.33
N GLN A 716 -2.95 -20.43 29.35
CA GLN A 716 -1.84 -20.79 30.24
C GLN A 716 -0.47 -20.41 29.67
N VAL A 717 -0.38 -20.07 28.39
CA VAL A 717 0.89 -19.75 27.71
C VAL A 717 0.84 -18.34 27.12
N SER A 718 1.31 -17.35 27.87
CA SER A 718 1.38 -15.97 27.39
C SER A 718 2.48 -15.76 26.36
N LEU A 719 2.27 -14.79 25.48
CA LEU A 719 3.30 -14.32 24.55
C LEU A 719 4.38 -13.53 25.30
N PRO A 720 5.65 -13.60 24.88
CA PRO A 720 6.68 -12.70 25.39
C PRO A 720 6.32 -11.24 25.13
N PRO A 721 6.83 -10.29 25.94
CA PRO A 721 6.59 -8.87 25.73
C PRO A 721 6.99 -8.41 24.31
N GLY A 722 6.13 -7.58 23.71
CA GLY A 722 6.36 -6.95 22.42
C GLY A 722 5.85 -7.70 21.20
N PHE A 723 5.37 -8.94 21.34
CA PHE A 723 4.65 -9.63 20.25
C PHE A 723 3.37 -8.88 19.88
N ARG A 724 3.03 -8.89 18.59
CA ARG A 724 1.94 -8.06 18.04
C ARG A 724 0.95 -8.92 17.26
N PRO A 725 -0.38 -8.77 17.50
CA PRO A 725 -1.38 -9.41 16.66
C PRO A 725 -1.26 -8.91 15.22
N ALA A 726 -1.33 -9.84 14.28
CA ALA A 726 -1.12 -9.54 12.87
C ALA A 726 -2.42 -9.33 12.07
N LEU A 727 -3.60 -9.49 12.68
CA LEU A 727 -4.87 -9.49 11.96
C LEU A 727 -5.91 -8.58 12.63
N ALA A 728 -6.58 -7.77 11.83
CA ALA A 728 -7.83 -7.11 12.20
C ALA A 728 -8.93 -7.50 11.22
N TRP A 729 -10.15 -7.74 11.70
CA TRP A 729 -11.32 -8.04 10.88
C TRP A 729 -12.35 -6.95 11.08
N LYS A 730 -12.71 -6.28 9.99
CA LYS A 730 -13.52 -5.06 10.03
C LYS A 730 -14.64 -5.09 8.99
N THR A 731 -15.65 -4.27 9.26
CA THR A 731 -16.76 -4.01 8.34
C THR A 731 -17.24 -2.57 8.50
N THR A 732 -18.31 -2.17 7.81
CA THR A 732 -18.99 -0.88 8.05
C THR A 732 -20.45 -1.05 8.47
N ILE A 733 -21.06 0.00 9.04
CA ILE A 733 -22.53 0.07 9.16
C ILE A 733 -23.14 0.27 7.76
N ALA A 734 -24.02 -0.64 7.34
CA ALA A 734 -24.76 -0.54 6.09
C ALA A 734 -26.09 0.22 6.25
N GLN A 735 -26.72 0.09 7.41
CA GLN A 735 -27.96 0.79 7.76
C GLN A 735 -28.00 1.01 9.27
N ALA A 736 -28.55 2.13 9.73
CA ALA A 736 -28.97 2.32 11.12
C ALA A 736 -30.45 2.72 11.13
N LYS A 737 -31.26 2.09 11.99
CA LYS A 737 -32.69 2.40 12.12
C LYS A 737 -33.13 2.38 13.57
N THR A 738 -33.93 3.36 13.96
CA THR A 738 -34.58 3.40 15.27
C THR A 738 -35.86 2.58 15.20
N LEU A 739 -35.99 1.59 16.08
CA LEU A 739 -37.14 0.71 16.19
C LEU A 739 -37.93 1.04 17.45
N PRO A 740 -39.27 1.14 17.37
CA PRO A 740 -40.09 1.35 18.55
C PRO A 740 -40.07 0.12 19.48
N PRO A 741 -40.46 0.27 20.75
CA PRO A 741 -40.64 -0.85 21.68
C PRO A 741 -41.51 -1.96 21.08
N GLY A 742 -41.14 -3.22 21.35
CA GLY A 742 -41.89 -4.40 20.91
C GLY A 742 -41.57 -4.90 19.50
N SER A 743 -40.64 -4.28 18.77
CA SER A 743 -40.19 -4.67 17.44
C SER A 743 -39.30 -5.92 17.49
N TYR A 744 -39.48 -6.85 16.55
CA TYR A 744 -38.62 -8.04 16.43
C TYR A 744 -37.42 -7.80 15.51
N VAL A 745 -36.27 -8.37 15.87
CA VAL A 745 -35.03 -8.27 15.08
C VAL A 745 -34.54 -9.66 14.66
N SER A 746 -34.23 -9.80 13.37
CA SER A 746 -33.71 -11.02 12.75
C SER A 746 -34.69 -12.21 12.69
N TYR A 747 -34.21 -13.34 12.18
CA TYR A 747 -34.95 -14.59 12.04
C TYR A 747 -35.33 -15.20 13.39
N GLY A 748 -36.55 -15.76 13.43
CA GLY A 748 -37.05 -16.54 14.55
C GLY A 748 -37.46 -15.72 15.75
N ASN A 749 -37.54 -14.38 15.62
CA ASN A 749 -38.06 -13.47 16.65
C ASN A 749 -37.37 -13.64 18.01
N VAL A 750 -36.06 -13.97 18.01
CA VAL A 750 -35.30 -14.27 19.24
C VAL A 750 -34.87 -13.01 20.00
N TYR A 751 -35.06 -11.84 19.41
CA TYR A 751 -34.82 -10.54 20.04
C TYR A 751 -36.02 -9.64 19.78
N ARG A 752 -36.50 -8.99 20.83
CA ARG A 752 -37.61 -8.04 20.82
C ARG A 752 -37.15 -6.79 21.56
N THR A 753 -37.29 -5.62 20.94
CA THR A 753 -36.91 -4.35 21.58
C THR A 753 -37.78 -4.08 22.81
N GLU A 754 -37.17 -3.61 23.89
CA GLU A 754 -37.88 -3.28 25.13
C GLU A 754 -38.23 -1.80 25.20
N GLN A 755 -37.39 -0.98 24.57
CA GLN A 755 -37.56 0.47 24.45
C GLN A 755 -37.34 0.92 23.00
N GLU A 756 -37.32 2.23 22.78
CA GLU A 756 -36.84 2.76 21.52
C GLU A 756 -35.35 2.45 21.39
N GLU A 757 -34.98 1.67 20.38
CA GLU A 757 -33.62 1.17 20.19
C GLU A 757 -33.13 1.45 18.77
N THR A 758 -31.92 1.95 18.63
CA THR A 758 -31.24 2.10 17.34
C THR A 758 -30.47 0.83 17.01
N ILE A 759 -30.94 0.13 15.98
CA ILE A 759 -30.34 -1.11 15.49
C ILE A 759 -29.59 -0.83 14.19
N ALA A 760 -28.29 -1.12 14.18
CA ALA A 760 -27.46 -1.08 13.00
C ALA A 760 -27.38 -2.46 12.31
N VAL A 761 -27.35 -2.46 10.98
CA VAL A 761 -27.10 -3.63 10.14
C VAL A 761 -25.68 -3.54 9.62
N ILE A 762 -24.89 -4.58 9.87
CA ILE A 762 -23.52 -4.72 9.36
C ILE A 762 -23.47 -5.84 8.30
N PRO A 763 -22.78 -5.66 7.17
CA PRO A 763 -22.78 -6.56 6.02
C PRO A 763 -21.81 -7.75 6.19
N VAL A 764 -21.85 -8.39 7.37
CA VAL A 764 -21.08 -9.59 7.69
C VAL A 764 -22.00 -10.68 8.22
N GLY A 765 -21.82 -11.90 7.73
CA GLY A 765 -22.61 -13.06 8.17
C GLY A 765 -21.84 -14.38 8.10
N TYR A 766 -22.55 -15.49 8.26
CA TYR A 766 -21.90 -16.81 8.29
C TYR A 766 -21.24 -17.20 6.96
N ALA A 767 -21.61 -16.56 5.84
CA ALA A 767 -20.92 -16.73 4.56
C ALA A 767 -19.56 -16.01 4.50
N ASP A 768 -19.25 -15.16 5.49
CA ASP A 768 -17.94 -14.54 5.69
C ASP A 768 -17.09 -15.25 6.75
N GLY A 769 -17.65 -16.27 7.42
CA GLY A 769 -17.02 -16.92 8.59
C GLY A 769 -17.56 -16.48 9.95
N PHE A 770 -18.57 -15.58 9.98
CA PHE A 770 -19.14 -15.08 11.23
C PHE A 770 -20.12 -16.10 11.83
N ARG A 771 -19.61 -16.96 12.73
CA ARG A 771 -20.33 -18.13 13.28
C ARG A 771 -21.72 -17.80 13.83
N ARG A 772 -22.73 -18.56 13.40
CA ARG A 772 -24.15 -18.38 13.79
C ARG A 772 -24.60 -19.17 15.03
N ALA A 773 -24.06 -20.37 15.23
CA ALA A 773 -24.51 -21.35 16.21
C ALA A 773 -23.39 -22.39 16.47
N PRO A 774 -23.45 -23.22 17.55
CA PRO A 774 -24.44 -23.22 18.64
C PRO A 774 -24.23 -22.08 19.65
N THR A 775 -22.99 -21.67 19.87
CA THR A 775 -22.57 -20.47 20.59
C THR A 775 -22.55 -19.26 19.64
N ARG A 776 -22.51 -18.04 20.20
CA ARG A 776 -22.68 -16.80 19.42
C ARG A 776 -21.63 -15.77 19.79
N TRP A 777 -21.32 -14.93 18.81
CA TRP A 777 -20.61 -13.67 19.04
C TRP A 777 -21.43 -12.77 19.96
N GLN A 778 -20.77 -12.02 20.83
CA GLN A 778 -21.43 -11.18 21.84
C GLN A 778 -21.52 -9.72 21.40
N ALA A 779 -20.42 -9.15 20.90
CA ALA A 779 -20.35 -7.74 20.57
C ALA A 779 -19.36 -7.46 19.42
N VAL A 780 -19.44 -6.25 18.90
CA VAL A 780 -18.49 -5.62 17.97
C VAL A 780 -18.09 -4.25 18.51
N LEU A 781 -17.05 -3.60 17.99
CA LEU A 781 -16.75 -2.21 18.32
C LEU A 781 -17.32 -1.27 17.26
N VAL A 782 -18.00 -0.22 17.71
CA VAL A 782 -18.46 0.91 16.89
C VAL A 782 -18.05 2.19 17.62
N ARG A 783 -17.31 3.08 16.95
CA ARG A 783 -16.77 4.33 17.54
C ARG A 783 -16.06 4.12 18.89
N GLY A 784 -15.32 3.02 19.01
CA GLY A 784 -14.55 2.67 20.20
C GLY A 784 -15.37 2.17 21.39
N GLN A 785 -16.66 1.86 21.17
CA GLN A 785 -17.55 1.30 22.18
C GLN A 785 -18.10 -0.05 21.74
N ARG A 786 -18.28 -0.96 22.70
CA ARG A 786 -18.88 -2.28 22.45
C ARG A 786 -20.38 -2.15 22.16
N ALA A 787 -20.78 -2.65 20.99
CA ALA A 787 -22.16 -2.76 20.54
C ALA A 787 -22.60 -4.23 20.57
N PRO A 788 -23.60 -4.62 21.37
CA PRO A 788 -24.03 -6.01 21.46
C PRO A 788 -24.72 -6.46 20.17
N ILE A 789 -24.47 -7.72 19.78
CA ILE A 789 -25.12 -8.37 18.64
C ILE A 789 -26.52 -8.81 19.07
N VAL A 790 -27.53 -8.42 18.29
CA VAL A 790 -28.94 -8.70 18.58
C VAL A 790 -29.58 -9.54 17.48
N GLY A 791 -30.45 -10.47 17.87
CA GLY A 791 -31.07 -11.40 16.95
C GLY A 791 -30.14 -12.56 16.54
N ARG A 792 -30.35 -13.12 15.34
CA ARG A 792 -29.50 -14.17 14.76
C ARG A 792 -28.60 -13.59 13.68
N VAL A 793 -27.39 -14.14 13.57
CA VAL A 793 -26.52 -13.93 12.40
C VAL A 793 -27.19 -14.50 11.15
N CYS A 794 -27.25 -13.70 10.08
CA CYS A 794 -27.77 -14.07 8.76
C CYS A 794 -26.64 -14.50 7.83
N MET A 795 -26.96 -14.84 6.57
CA MET A 795 -25.96 -15.26 5.58
C MET A 795 -24.91 -14.18 5.33
N ASP A 796 -25.38 -12.94 5.11
CA ASP A 796 -24.53 -11.81 4.71
C ASP A 796 -24.65 -10.61 5.67
N GLN A 797 -25.44 -10.71 6.74
CA GLN A 797 -25.77 -9.57 7.59
C GLN A 797 -25.89 -9.96 9.06
N THR A 798 -25.56 -9.01 9.93
CA THR A 798 -25.74 -9.12 11.38
C THR A 798 -26.31 -7.81 11.92
N MET A 799 -27.13 -7.90 12.97
CA MET A 799 -27.72 -6.73 13.61
C MET A 799 -27.03 -6.46 14.94
N VAL A 800 -26.73 -5.19 15.20
CA VAL A 800 -26.06 -4.73 16.41
C VAL A 800 -26.82 -3.56 17.02
N ASN A 801 -26.99 -3.55 18.34
CA ASN A 801 -27.64 -2.45 19.03
C ASN A 801 -26.61 -1.34 19.29
N VAL A 802 -26.89 -0.15 18.78
CA VAL A 802 -26.03 1.05 18.88
C VAL A 802 -26.74 2.20 19.59
N SER A 803 -27.79 1.92 20.34
CA SER A 803 -28.63 2.95 20.99
C SER A 803 -27.84 3.86 21.94
N HIS A 804 -26.84 3.30 22.64
CA HIS A 804 -25.97 4.03 23.56
C HIS A 804 -24.77 4.70 22.89
N ILE A 805 -24.56 4.50 21.59
CA ILE A 805 -23.39 5.00 20.86
C ILE A 805 -23.80 6.28 20.10
N PRO A 806 -23.39 7.47 20.56
CA PRO A 806 -23.82 8.72 19.94
C PRO A 806 -23.33 8.79 18.50
N ASN A 807 -24.19 9.30 17.61
CA ASN A 807 -23.88 9.55 16.20
C ASN A 807 -23.45 8.31 15.38
N ALA A 808 -23.73 7.09 15.85
CA ALA A 808 -23.54 5.88 15.05
C ALA A 808 -24.36 5.96 13.75
N ARG A 809 -23.71 5.85 12.60
CA ARG A 809 -24.31 6.12 11.28
C ARG A 809 -23.78 5.21 10.18
N VAL A 810 -24.47 5.20 9.05
CA VAL A 810 -24.07 4.45 7.86
C VAL A 810 -22.67 4.89 7.41
N GLY A 811 -21.82 3.91 7.10
CA GLY A 811 -20.42 4.12 6.71
C GLY A 811 -19.42 3.99 7.86
N ASP A 812 -19.86 4.08 9.13
CA ASP A 812 -18.97 3.96 10.28
C ASP A 812 -18.24 2.61 10.27
N GLU A 813 -16.93 2.64 10.56
CA GLU A 813 -16.12 1.44 10.74
C GLU A 813 -16.60 0.65 11.96
N VAL A 814 -16.73 -0.65 11.77
CA VAL A 814 -17.07 -1.63 12.80
C VAL A 814 -15.94 -2.65 12.90
N VAL A 815 -15.35 -2.80 14.09
CA VAL A 815 -14.26 -3.75 14.32
C VAL A 815 -14.83 -5.02 14.96
N LEU A 816 -14.65 -6.15 14.26
CA LEU A 816 -15.06 -7.49 14.70
C LEU A 816 -13.94 -8.15 15.51
N ILE A 817 -12.70 -7.99 15.06
CA ILE A 817 -11.46 -8.38 15.76
C ILE A 817 -10.44 -7.26 15.50
N GLY A 818 -9.79 -6.75 16.55
CA GLY A 818 -8.81 -5.67 16.48
C GLY A 818 -9.09 -4.56 17.47
N HIS A 819 -8.48 -3.39 17.25
CA HIS A 819 -8.59 -2.21 18.11
C HIS A 819 -9.45 -1.13 17.47
N GLN A 820 -10.23 -0.42 18.29
CA GLN A 820 -10.90 0.81 17.90
C GLN A 820 -10.96 1.77 19.10
N GLY A 821 -10.39 2.97 18.96
CA GLY A 821 -10.21 3.88 20.11
C GLY A 821 -9.35 3.23 21.20
N ASN A 822 -9.84 3.25 22.44
CA ASN A 822 -9.14 2.68 23.60
C ASN A 822 -9.58 1.24 23.93
N ASP A 823 -10.49 0.64 23.16
CA ASP A 823 -10.98 -0.73 23.37
C ASP A 823 -10.50 -1.67 22.24
N ALA A 824 -10.57 -2.97 22.49
CA ALA A 824 -10.15 -4.02 21.58
C ALA A 824 -11.00 -5.27 21.74
N ILE A 825 -11.27 -5.97 20.65
CA ILE A 825 -11.81 -7.34 20.66
C ILE A 825 -10.73 -8.25 20.09
N THR A 826 -10.21 -9.17 20.89
CA THR A 826 -9.14 -10.09 20.46
C THR A 826 -9.71 -11.40 19.93
N ALA A 827 -8.89 -12.15 19.16
CA ALA A 827 -9.28 -13.49 18.72
C ALA A 827 -9.46 -14.46 19.90
N GLU A 828 -8.71 -14.28 20.99
CA GLU A 828 -8.86 -15.01 22.25
C GLU A 828 -10.20 -14.73 22.92
N GLU A 829 -10.65 -13.47 22.95
CA GLU A 829 -11.94 -13.09 23.53
C GLU A 829 -13.10 -13.71 22.73
N VAL A 830 -13.05 -13.60 21.40
CA VAL A 830 -14.04 -14.22 20.51
C VAL A 830 -14.06 -15.73 20.68
N ALA A 831 -12.90 -16.37 20.79
CA ALA A 831 -12.79 -17.80 21.05
C ALA A 831 -13.47 -18.19 22.37
N GLY A 832 -13.32 -17.37 23.42
CA GLY A 832 -14.03 -17.51 24.69
C GLY A 832 -15.55 -17.46 24.53
N TRP A 833 -16.08 -16.49 23.75
CA TRP A 833 -17.53 -16.41 23.47
C TRP A 833 -18.06 -17.61 22.71
N LEU A 834 -17.27 -18.12 21.76
CA LEU A 834 -17.65 -19.22 20.89
C LEU A 834 -17.36 -20.61 21.49
N GLY A 835 -16.65 -20.69 22.63
CA GLY A 835 -16.28 -21.96 23.25
C GLY A 835 -15.27 -22.76 22.41
N THR A 836 -14.30 -22.06 21.83
CA THR A 836 -13.30 -22.58 20.87
C THR A 836 -11.92 -21.97 21.17
N ILE A 837 -10.99 -22.04 20.23
CA ILE A 837 -9.62 -21.53 20.26
C ILE A 837 -9.42 -20.41 19.22
N ASN A 838 -8.52 -19.48 19.50
CA ASN A 838 -8.30 -18.27 18.70
C ASN A 838 -7.95 -18.57 17.22
N TYR A 839 -7.20 -19.63 16.93
CA TYR A 839 -6.81 -19.98 15.58
C TYR A 839 -7.92 -20.66 14.76
N GLU A 840 -8.93 -21.26 15.40
CA GLU A 840 -10.14 -21.69 14.70
C GLU A 840 -10.90 -20.45 14.21
N VAL A 841 -11.11 -19.46 15.10
CA VAL A 841 -11.81 -18.20 14.79
C VAL A 841 -11.24 -17.50 13.54
N ILE A 842 -9.93 -17.28 13.48
CA ILE A 842 -9.32 -16.56 12.36
C ILE A 842 -9.22 -17.41 11.09
N SER A 843 -9.07 -18.74 11.21
CA SER A 843 -8.99 -19.64 10.05
C SER A 843 -10.33 -19.84 9.35
N GLU A 844 -11.44 -19.56 10.06
CA GLU A 844 -12.79 -19.62 9.51
C GLU A 844 -13.19 -18.37 8.71
N ILE A 845 -12.37 -17.31 8.71
CA ILE A 845 -12.62 -16.14 7.86
C ILE A 845 -12.51 -16.60 6.39
N LEU A 846 -13.64 -16.61 5.68
CA LEU A 846 -13.72 -17.27 4.37
C LEU A 846 -13.07 -16.43 3.27
N ALA A 847 -12.66 -17.08 2.18
CA ALA A 847 -11.91 -16.47 1.07
C ALA A 847 -12.62 -15.27 0.40
N ARG A 848 -13.95 -15.16 0.53
CA ARG A 848 -14.70 -14.01 -0.01
C ARG A 848 -14.44 -12.71 0.74
N VAL A 849 -13.90 -12.75 1.96
CA VAL A 849 -13.46 -11.56 2.69
C VAL A 849 -12.09 -11.16 2.14
N PRO A 850 -11.93 -10.00 1.47
CA PRO A 850 -10.64 -9.57 0.95
C PRO A 850 -9.63 -9.37 2.08
N ARG A 851 -8.38 -9.79 1.85
CA ARG A 851 -7.23 -9.48 2.70
C ARG A 851 -6.56 -8.23 2.16
N VAL A 852 -6.32 -7.25 3.02
CA VAL A 852 -5.56 -6.04 2.73
C VAL A 852 -4.32 -6.04 3.62
N VAL A 853 -3.16 -5.70 3.06
CA VAL A 853 -1.84 -5.78 3.73
C VAL A 853 -1.26 -4.42 4.04
#